data_AF-A0A5D6W294-F1
#
_entry.id   AF-A0A5D6W294-F1
#
_cell.length_a   1.000
_cell.length_b   1.000
_cell.length_c   1.000
_cell.angle_alpha   90.00
_cell.angle_beta   90.00
_cell.angle_gamma   90.00
#
_symmetry.space_group_name_H-M   'P 1'
#
loop_
_entity.id
_entity.type
_entity.pdbx_description
1 polymer ?
#
loop_
_entity_poly.entity_id
_entity_poly.type
_entity_poly.pdbx_seq_one_letter_code
_entity_poly.pdbx_strand_id
1 'polypeptide(L)'
;MKLFKSPKGRMLMDQSKTVVLTKRILREYYEFGNITDIQKLFTEDVILFGIHSETYATGKVKAEQLLRKMHQDIDSCRVTKLKCVESNTGEGLTIRANVVYSTNERMRNMHQVLVIYRDTEAGRQICGMHFQRDMRQELTYQVVSSRLLNRGGENESTMEEIVDMVSSYVNCAYVQYRPDKGLPLDYYSDELWRMLGYVSSADFGASLEGQIQRIIHADDFQPSRAEIKRQLLKTDTYQVEYRLGRQDGSYIWCMECGRYVFDKATGVGTFNAVITNLSPLKQTHATFLYNLRHDRLTGLYNKKAFCRRTAEILEENPHTEFEIMRFNIARFKVINDLFGEETGDKLLKYVAHFLKSIRLDPCAYGRLYADNFLLCYPTENNVREHLIHSLQMLAESFALDYRIEFYFGVYTVRDPELSVTTMMDRASMGLSRAQHNGLVLCGEYDEDMRECIVNEQVIVNNMHGSLQRGEFLVYLQPKYELMSEKVIGAEALVRWLHPQLGFISPAKFIPVFEQNGFIYQLDKYVWERACQLLREDMDKGRPILPISVNVSRIDLYSPNIVQVFENLIRKYRIPPRYLELELTESAYVENPQQIIEIAKQLQGKGFPILMDDFGSGYSSLNMLKDMPVDILKIDLKFLADSDKEDNGRGGNILNSVVRMAKWLHIPVIAEGVETQQQADFLRTIGCECVQGFFYSKPVPVDVYEGLVDQGYSSDPVLVHLGTDETVDMMTMSAQLTVLFNSSGGAIGLYELVGSSLEILRVNDGYFKLFGDPREKVYGPDNEIMDRIMPEDQEKFWQLIREAVDKKNGCEAEIRRRCSNGSVVWVRMRASVICAENMRTLLYLVMEDITPLARERAQLKAIRERLRAINPEEVAKFEQEFTLLE
;
A
#
# COMPACT_ATOMS: atom_id res chain seq x y z
N MET A 1 43.38 21.15 55.33
CA MET A 1 42.58 21.53 54.15
C MET A 1 43.50 21.50 52.94
N LYS A 2 43.18 20.65 51.95
CA LYS A 2 43.61 20.61 50.53
C LYS A 2 45.11 20.59 50.20
N LEU A 3 45.66 19.44 49.79
CA LEU A 3 45.63 18.80 48.45
C LEU A 3 46.67 19.41 47.49
N PHE A 4 47.76 18.68 47.26
CA PHE A 4 48.23 18.17 45.95
C PHE A 4 49.62 17.55 46.13
N LYS A 5 49.72 16.22 46.00
CA LYS A 5 50.87 15.52 45.42
C LYS A 5 50.49 14.04 45.22
N SER A 6 50.89 13.53 44.05
CA SER A 6 50.64 12.18 43.53
C SER A 6 50.90 11.05 44.53
N PRO A 7 50.35 9.86 44.24
CA PRO A 7 51.26 8.72 44.20
C PRO A 7 51.06 7.83 42.97
N LYS A 8 52.20 7.43 42.40
CA LYS A 8 52.40 6.07 41.90
C LYS A 8 51.86 5.10 42.95
N GLY A 9 50.72 4.49 42.68
CA GLY A 9 50.11 3.43 43.48
C GLY A 9 49.55 2.37 42.55
N ARG A 10 50.03 1.14 42.71
CA ARG A 10 49.52 -0.11 42.11
C ARG A 10 48.00 -0.06 41.86
N MET A 11 47.56 0.03 40.60
CA MET A 11 46.22 -0.44 40.22
C MET A 11 46.32 -1.95 40.02
N LEU A 12 45.93 -2.72 41.04
CA LEU A 12 45.34 -4.03 40.82
C LEU A 12 44.09 -3.80 39.96
N MET A 13 44.15 -4.20 38.68
CA MET A 13 43.03 -4.11 37.74
C MET A 13 41.83 -4.88 38.30
N ASP A 14 40.75 -4.18 38.61
CA ASP A 14 39.42 -4.76 38.77
C ASP A 14 39.01 -5.32 37.39
N GLN A 15 38.82 -6.64 37.28
CA GLN A 15 38.51 -7.28 35.99
C GLN A 15 37.04 -7.00 35.63
N SER A 16 36.78 -6.43 34.45
CA SER A 16 35.43 -6.24 33.89
C SER A 16 34.57 -7.50 34.03
N LYS A 17 33.32 -7.37 34.49
CA LYS A 17 32.37 -8.50 34.64
C LYS A 17 32.26 -9.33 33.36
N THR A 18 32.36 -8.68 32.20
CA THR A 18 32.33 -9.32 30.87
C THR A 18 33.54 -10.22 30.64
N VAL A 19 34.73 -9.81 31.11
CA VAL A 19 35.95 -10.63 31.04
C VAL A 19 35.79 -11.89 31.89
N VAL A 20 35.26 -11.77 33.11
CA VAL A 20 35.04 -12.93 33.99
C VAL A 20 34.05 -13.92 33.36
N LEU A 21 32.95 -13.41 32.79
CA LEU A 21 31.97 -14.22 32.06
C LEU A 21 32.60 -14.92 30.85
N THR A 22 33.36 -14.18 30.03
CA THR A 22 34.05 -14.74 28.84
C THR A 22 35.02 -15.86 29.22
N LYS A 23 35.76 -15.69 30.31
CA LYS A 23 36.68 -16.72 30.82
C LYS A 23 35.94 -18.00 31.22
N ARG A 24 34.77 -17.86 31.87
CA ARG A 24 33.96 -18.99 32.31
C ARG A 24 33.42 -19.77 31.12
N ILE A 25 32.73 -19.08 30.20
CA ILE A 25 32.09 -19.75 29.04
C ILE A 25 33.11 -20.43 28.13
N LEU A 26 34.28 -19.81 27.90
CA LEU A 26 35.32 -20.44 27.09
C LEU A 26 35.91 -21.66 27.81
N ARG A 27 36.19 -21.58 29.11
CA ARG A 27 36.70 -22.74 29.85
C ARG A 27 35.72 -23.91 29.81
N GLU A 28 34.43 -23.65 30.05
CA GLU A 28 33.41 -24.70 30.01
C GLU A 28 33.22 -25.29 28.60
N TYR A 29 33.34 -24.47 27.56
CA TYR A 29 33.31 -24.95 26.18
C TYR A 29 34.48 -25.88 25.87
N TYR A 30 35.72 -25.51 26.22
CA TYR A 30 36.89 -26.35 25.92
C TYR A 30 36.95 -27.62 26.78
N GLU A 31 36.63 -27.55 28.08
CA GLU A 31 36.78 -28.70 28.99
C GLU A 31 35.59 -29.66 28.98
N PHE A 32 34.37 -29.15 28.72
CA PHE A 32 33.13 -29.93 28.87
C PHE A 32 32.19 -29.85 27.66
N GLY A 33 32.52 -29.07 26.62
CA GLY A 33 31.65 -28.89 25.46
C GLY A 33 30.35 -28.14 25.79
N ASN A 34 30.31 -27.34 26.86
CA ASN A 34 29.12 -26.56 27.22
C ASN A 34 28.90 -25.42 26.21
N ILE A 35 27.96 -25.62 25.29
CA ILE A 35 27.59 -24.64 24.26
C ILE A 35 26.33 -23.87 24.67
N THR A 36 25.50 -24.44 25.54
CA THR A 36 24.21 -23.88 25.97
C THR A 36 24.38 -22.50 26.61
N ASP A 37 25.42 -22.31 27.41
CA ASP A 37 25.66 -21.01 28.07
C ASP A 37 26.28 -19.96 27.14
N ILE A 38 26.97 -20.38 26.08
CA ILE A 38 27.40 -19.49 25.00
C ILE A 38 26.19 -19.07 24.15
N GLN A 39 25.32 -20.01 23.82
CA GLN A 39 24.13 -19.77 23.00
C GLN A 39 23.16 -18.77 23.64
N LYS A 40 22.93 -18.85 24.95
CA LYS A 40 22.08 -17.89 25.69
C LYS A 40 22.58 -16.44 25.54
N LEU A 41 23.88 -16.27 25.34
CA LEU A 41 24.50 -14.96 25.18
C LEU A 41 24.52 -14.49 23.73
N PHE A 42 24.15 -15.32 22.74
CA PHE A 42 24.14 -14.91 21.33
C PHE A 42 23.03 -13.90 21.01
N THR A 43 23.34 -12.96 20.12
CA THR A 43 22.31 -12.22 19.39
C THR A 43 21.68 -13.13 18.32
N GLU A 44 20.47 -12.81 17.87
CA GLU A 44 19.79 -13.58 16.82
C GLU A 44 20.59 -13.66 15.51
N ASP A 45 21.38 -12.62 15.22
CA ASP A 45 22.19 -12.49 14.02
C ASP A 45 23.68 -12.79 14.23
N VAL A 46 24.04 -13.51 15.30
CA VAL A 46 25.42 -13.83 15.63
C VAL A 46 26.17 -14.41 14.43
N ILE A 47 27.41 -13.98 14.22
CA ILE A 47 28.28 -14.56 13.21
C ILE A 47 29.45 -15.28 13.89
N LEU A 48 29.61 -16.56 13.57
CA LEU A 48 30.66 -17.40 14.11
C LEU A 48 31.58 -17.90 13.01
N PHE A 49 32.89 -17.74 13.20
CA PHE A 49 33.92 -18.25 12.31
C PHE A 49 34.69 -19.38 12.99
N GLY A 50 34.87 -20.48 12.25
CA GLY A 50 35.64 -21.62 12.70
C GLY A 50 37.15 -21.42 12.65
N ILE A 51 37.89 -22.40 13.19
CA ILE A 51 39.34 -22.33 13.46
C ILE A 51 40.19 -22.03 12.21
N HIS A 52 39.80 -22.59 11.05
CA HIS A 52 40.45 -22.34 9.76
C HIS A 52 39.93 -21.10 9.04
N SER A 53 38.91 -20.43 9.60
CA SER A 53 38.24 -19.24 9.03
C SER A 53 37.60 -19.42 7.65
N GLU A 54 37.67 -20.62 7.06
CA GLU A 54 37.00 -21.01 5.81
C GLU A 54 35.51 -21.33 6.02
N THR A 55 35.14 -21.69 7.24
CA THR A 55 33.76 -22.04 7.62
C THR A 55 33.20 -20.99 8.56
N TYR A 56 31.98 -20.54 8.25
CA TYR A 56 31.25 -19.57 9.08
C TYR A 56 29.78 -19.94 9.19
N ALA A 57 29.16 -19.50 10.26
CA ALA A 57 27.74 -19.67 10.52
C ALA A 57 27.11 -18.35 10.94
N THR A 58 25.91 -18.08 10.43
CA THR A 58 25.11 -16.91 10.78
C THR A 58 23.82 -17.34 11.43
N GLY A 59 23.50 -16.73 12.57
CA GLY A 59 22.31 -17.01 13.37
C GLY A 59 22.53 -18.12 14.40
N LYS A 60 21.78 -18.04 15.51
CA LYS A 60 21.99 -18.84 16.73
C LYS A 60 22.13 -20.35 16.48
N VAL A 61 21.21 -20.93 15.72
CA VAL A 61 21.16 -22.38 15.48
C VAL A 61 22.36 -22.87 14.68
N LYS A 62 22.72 -22.16 13.60
CA LYS A 62 23.86 -22.54 12.75
C LYS A 62 25.18 -22.31 13.49
N ALA A 63 25.28 -21.23 14.28
CA ALA A 63 26.45 -20.96 15.11
C ALA A 63 26.67 -22.03 16.19
N GLU A 64 25.58 -22.53 16.79
CA GLU A 64 25.61 -23.66 17.72
C GLU A 64 26.12 -24.94 17.06
N GLN A 65 25.60 -25.27 15.87
CA GLN A 65 26.04 -26.44 15.10
C GLN A 65 27.53 -26.36 14.76
N LEU A 66 28.02 -25.18 14.38
CA LEU A 66 29.45 -24.97 14.09
C LEU A 66 30.32 -25.12 15.34
N LEU A 67 29.89 -24.60 16.49
CA LEU A 67 30.58 -24.82 17.77
C LEU A 67 30.60 -26.31 18.17
N ARG A 68 29.50 -27.04 17.99
CA ARG A 68 29.44 -28.48 18.27
C ARG A 68 30.43 -29.25 17.41
N LYS A 69 30.46 -28.98 16.11
CA LYS A 69 31.40 -29.60 15.17
C LYS A 69 32.85 -29.30 15.56
N MET A 70 33.16 -28.04 15.84
CA MET A 70 34.51 -27.64 16.26
C MET A 70 34.95 -28.26 17.58
N HIS A 71 34.04 -28.47 18.52
CA HIS A 71 34.36 -29.15 19.78
C HIS A 71 34.57 -30.65 19.57
N GLN A 72 33.85 -31.29 18.65
CA GLN A 72 34.09 -32.69 18.27
C GLN A 72 35.48 -32.89 17.66
N ASP A 73 36.00 -31.88 16.96
CA ASP A 73 37.35 -31.88 16.41
C ASP A 73 38.45 -31.65 17.49
N ILE A 74 38.07 -31.29 18.72
CA ILE A 74 38.98 -31.10 19.86
C ILE A 74 38.89 -32.35 20.76
N ASP A 75 39.96 -33.16 20.80
CA ASP A 75 40.09 -34.24 21.76
C ASP A 75 39.92 -33.74 23.21
N SER A 76 39.54 -34.64 24.12
CA SER A 76 39.42 -34.33 25.55
C SER A 76 40.62 -33.51 26.04
N CYS A 77 40.33 -32.28 26.49
CA CYS A 77 41.36 -31.31 26.79
C CYS A 77 41.15 -30.62 28.14
N ARG A 78 42.26 -30.08 28.67
CA ARG A 78 42.27 -29.29 29.90
C ARG A 78 42.82 -27.90 29.63
N VAL A 79 42.11 -26.85 30.05
CA VAL A 79 42.54 -25.47 29.86
C VAL A 79 43.57 -25.11 30.93
N THR A 80 44.84 -25.06 30.53
CA THR A 80 45.97 -24.76 31.43
C THR A 80 46.11 -23.28 31.72
N LYS A 81 45.81 -22.40 30.75
CA LYS A 81 45.93 -20.95 30.90
C LYS A 81 44.93 -20.25 30.00
N LEU A 82 44.25 -19.23 30.52
CA LEU A 82 43.28 -18.45 29.76
C LEU A 82 43.46 -16.96 30.12
N LYS A 83 43.90 -16.16 29.15
CA LYS A 83 44.13 -14.72 29.29
C LYS A 83 43.17 -13.98 28.37
N CYS A 84 42.52 -12.94 28.88
CA CYS A 84 41.64 -12.08 28.10
C CYS A 84 42.15 -10.65 28.13
N VAL A 85 42.14 -9.99 26.98
CA VAL A 85 42.40 -8.56 26.83
C VAL A 85 41.12 -7.92 26.29
N GLU A 86 40.63 -6.93 27.00
CA GLU A 86 39.45 -6.17 26.64
C GLU A 86 39.89 -4.93 25.86
N SER A 87 39.27 -4.70 24.71
CA SER A 87 39.45 -3.50 23.90
C SER A 87 38.09 -2.88 23.62
N ASN A 88 37.93 -1.62 24.02
CA ASN A 88 36.73 -0.86 23.75
C ASN A 88 36.91 -0.16 22.39
N THR A 89 36.29 -0.70 21.36
CA THR A 89 36.10 -0.02 20.08
C THR A 89 34.76 0.70 20.18
N GLY A 90 34.62 1.95 19.73
CA GLY A 90 33.39 2.76 19.91
C GLY A 90 32.06 2.16 19.39
N GLU A 91 32.06 0.93 18.88
CA GLU A 91 30.93 0.18 18.31
C GLU A 91 30.58 -1.11 19.10
N GLY A 92 31.26 -1.40 20.21
CA GLY A 92 31.06 -2.59 21.03
C GLY A 92 32.31 -3.08 21.75
N LEU A 93 32.12 -3.94 22.76
CA LEU A 93 33.21 -4.46 23.57
C LEU A 93 33.81 -5.70 22.90
N THR A 94 35.07 -5.61 22.46
CA THR A 94 35.78 -6.75 21.91
C THR A 94 36.70 -7.36 22.97
N ILE A 95 36.55 -8.66 23.21
CA ILE A 95 37.42 -9.43 24.10
C ILE A 95 38.25 -10.38 23.25
N ARG A 96 39.55 -10.21 23.30
CA ARG A 96 40.51 -11.15 22.73
C ARG A 96 40.96 -12.11 23.82
N ALA A 97 40.61 -13.39 23.70
CA ALA A 97 40.97 -14.44 24.63
C ALA A 97 42.02 -15.37 24.03
N ASN A 98 43.16 -15.52 24.71
CA ASN A 98 44.16 -16.54 24.38
C ASN A 98 43.95 -17.74 25.33
N VAL A 99 43.56 -18.87 24.76
CA VAL A 99 43.23 -20.12 25.44
C VAL A 99 44.33 -21.13 25.18
N VAL A 100 45.02 -21.55 26.23
CA VAL A 100 46.03 -22.61 26.20
C VAL A 100 45.42 -23.87 26.80
N TYR A 101 45.36 -24.94 26.02
CA TYR A 101 44.78 -26.21 26.44
C TYR A 101 45.71 -27.37 26.09
N SER A 102 45.61 -28.46 26.83
CA SER A 102 46.38 -29.69 26.60
C SER A 102 45.46 -30.86 26.34
N THR A 103 45.71 -31.62 25.29
CA THR A 103 45.01 -32.88 24.97
C THR A 103 45.72 -34.07 25.64
N ASN A 104 45.10 -35.26 25.59
CA ASN A 104 45.63 -36.49 26.18
C ASN A 104 47.05 -36.88 25.71
N GLU A 105 47.48 -36.43 24.54
CA GLU A 105 48.82 -36.64 24.00
C GLU A 105 49.91 -35.72 24.60
N ARG A 106 49.58 -34.93 25.63
CA ARG A 106 50.46 -33.91 26.25
C ARG A 106 50.86 -32.75 25.32
N MET A 107 50.32 -32.70 24.10
CA MET A 107 50.43 -31.56 23.20
C MET A 107 49.71 -30.34 23.78
N ARG A 108 50.41 -29.20 23.90
CA ARG A 108 49.81 -27.92 24.31
C ARG A 108 49.42 -27.14 23.06
N ASN A 109 48.12 -26.95 22.88
CA ASN A 109 47.53 -26.20 21.78
C ASN A 109 47.13 -24.80 22.25
N MET A 110 47.08 -23.83 21.34
CA MET A 110 46.64 -22.49 21.67
C MET A 110 45.66 -21.92 20.66
N HIS A 111 44.49 -21.51 21.15
CA HIS A 111 43.50 -20.79 20.34
C HIS A 111 43.41 -19.33 20.80
N GLN A 112 43.37 -18.42 19.83
CA GLN A 112 42.93 -17.05 20.01
C GLN A 112 41.46 -16.98 19.62
N VAL A 113 40.63 -16.58 20.57
CA VAL A 113 39.18 -16.40 20.37
C VAL A 113 38.88 -14.92 20.47
N LEU A 114 38.41 -14.33 19.39
CA LEU A 114 37.85 -12.98 19.39
C LEU A 114 36.36 -13.10 19.71
N VAL A 115 35.91 -12.44 20.77
CA VAL A 115 34.50 -12.38 21.15
C VAL A 115 34.07 -10.93 21.10
N ILE A 116 33.08 -10.64 20.25
CA ILE A 116 32.54 -9.30 20.05
C ILE A 116 31.20 -9.24 20.78
N TYR A 117 31.15 -8.38 21.78
CA TYR A 117 29.95 -8.08 22.55
C TYR A 117 29.30 -6.79 22.07
N ARG A 118 27.98 -6.76 22.16
CA ARG A 118 27.14 -5.60 21.95
C ARG A 118 26.20 -5.42 23.13
N ASP A 119 25.96 -4.19 23.53
CA ASP A 119 24.92 -3.86 24.50
C ASP A 119 23.55 -3.97 23.82
N THR A 120 22.65 -4.77 24.39
CA THR A 120 21.26 -4.94 23.95
C THR A 120 20.32 -4.67 25.13
N GLU A 121 19.01 -4.56 24.90
CA GLU A 121 18.01 -4.40 25.97
C GLU A 121 18.05 -5.55 26.99
N ALA A 122 18.44 -6.76 26.55
CA ALA A 122 18.63 -7.94 27.39
C ALA A 122 20.01 -7.99 28.09
N GLY A 123 20.80 -6.93 27.98
CA GLY A 123 22.18 -6.83 28.47
C GLY A 123 23.24 -7.10 27.40
N ARG A 124 24.50 -7.32 27.82
CA ARG A 124 25.61 -7.60 26.90
C ARG A 124 25.48 -8.97 26.26
N GLN A 125 25.29 -9.00 24.96
CA GLN A 125 25.20 -10.21 24.14
C GLN A 125 26.36 -10.30 23.14
N ILE A 126 26.74 -11.52 22.79
CA ILE A 126 27.76 -11.86 21.81
C ILE A 126 27.16 -11.76 20.42
N CYS A 127 27.64 -10.83 19.61
CA CYS A 127 27.23 -10.67 18.22
C CYS A 127 28.23 -11.26 17.22
N GLY A 128 29.45 -11.58 17.67
CA GLY A 128 30.44 -12.24 16.85
C GLY A 128 31.41 -13.09 17.66
N MET A 129 31.77 -14.27 17.14
CA MET A 129 32.88 -15.06 17.64
C MET A 129 33.77 -15.52 16.50
N HIS A 130 35.07 -15.35 16.66
CA HIS A 130 36.04 -15.88 15.71
C HIS A 130 37.05 -16.72 16.48
N PHE A 131 37.03 -18.02 16.21
CA PHE A 131 38.04 -18.93 16.71
C PHE A 131 39.16 -18.99 15.72
N GLN A 132 40.37 -18.83 16.23
CA GLN A 132 41.54 -18.86 15.42
C GLN A 132 42.60 -19.66 16.14
N ARG A 133 43.24 -20.61 15.45
CA ARG A 133 44.43 -21.25 16.02
C ARG A 133 45.54 -20.20 16.11
N ASP A 134 46.02 -19.94 17.33
CA ASP A 134 47.12 -18.99 17.55
C ASP A 134 48.44 -19.73 17.43
N MET A 135 48.75 -20.15 16.20
CA MET A 135 50.02 -20.77 15.82
C MET A 135 51.21 -20.00 16.41
N ARG A 136 51.07 -18.66 16.53
CA ARG A 136 52.07 -17.75 17.07
C ARG A 136 52.59 -18.15 18.45
N GLN A 137 51.68 -18.28 19.41
CA GLN A 137 52.06 -18.61 20.78
C GLN A 137 52.11 -20.11 21.01
N GLU A 138 51.41 -20.92 20.21
CA GLU A 138 51.52 -22.38 20.22
C GLU A 138 52.95 -22.82 19.85
N LEU A 139 53.52 -22.25 18.78
CA LEU A 139 54.91 -22.43 18.38
C LEU A 139 55.88 -21.85 19.41
N THR A 140 55.65 -20.63 19.95
CA THR A 140 56.46 -20.12 21.06
C THR A 140 56.44 -21.10 22.24
N TYR A 141 55.28 -21.62 22.62
CA TYR A 141 55.20 -22.59 23.71
C TYR A 141 55.85 -23.92 23.36
N GLN A 142 55.75 -24.44 22.15
CA GLN A 142 56.36 -25.72 21.76
C GLN A 142 57.88 -25.62 21.59
N VAL A 143 58.37 -24.54 20.96
CA VAL A 143 59.80 -24.16 20.89
C VAL A 143 60.35 -24.01 22.31
N VAL A 144 59.62 -23.36 23.23
CA VAL A 144 60.09 -23.09 24.60
C VAL A 144 59.86 -24.26 25.57
N SER A 145 58.85 -25.10 25.35
CA SER A 145 58.50 -26.23 26.24
C SER A 145 59.12 -27.55 25.83
N SER A 146 59.55 -27.69 24.56
CA SER A 146 60.33 -28.84 24.16
C SER A 146 61.66 -28.79 24.90
N ARG A 147 61.94 -29.84 25.67
CA ARG A 147 63.26 -30.12 26.26
C ARG A 147 64.37 -30.29 25.19
N LEU A 148 64.05 -30.10 23.91
CA LEU A 148 64.91 -30.22 22.73
C LEU A 148 65.91 -29.05 22.61
N LEU A 149 65.50 -27.80 22.83
CA LEU A 149 66.43 -26.64 22.79
C LEU A 149 67.35 -26.51 24.01
N ASN A 150 67.19 -27.36 25.02
CA ASN A 150 68.05 -27.38 26.22
C ASN A 150 69.19 -28.41 26.14
N ARG A 151 69.19 -29.32 25.16
CA ARG A 151 70.34 -30.22 24.94
C ARG A 151 71.37 -29.49 24.09
N GLY A 152 72.23 -28.72 24.78
CA GLY A 152 73.52 -28.37 24.22
C GLY A 152 74.34 -29.65 24.02
N GLY A 153 74.91 -29.80 22.82
CA GLY A 153 75.96 -30.76 22.51
C GLY A 153 75.46 -32.13 22.03
N GLU A 154 75.86 -32.45 20.79
CA GLU A 154 76.30 -33.77 20.30
C GLU A 154 75.46 -34.58 19.29
N ASN A 155 74.18 -34.28 18.97
CA ASN A 155 73.46 -35.08 17.95
C ASN A 155 72.76 -34.24 16.84
N GLU A 156 73.12 -34.50 15.57
CA GLU A 156 72.40 -34.01 14.37
C GLU A 156 70.92 -34.45 14.35
N SER A 157 70.60 -35.59 14.96
CA SER A 157 69.24 -36.15 15.03
C SER A 157 68.22 -35.24 15.71
N THR A 158 68.65 -34.31 16.58
CA THR A 158 67.76 -33.39 17.29
C THR A 158 67.31 -32.18 16.47
N MET A 159 68.04 -31.82 15.40
CA MET A 159 67.70 -30.67 14.55
C MET A 159 66.68 -31.07 13.48
N GLU A 160 66.86 -32.23 12.86
CA GLU A 160 65.89 -32.81 11.91
C GLU A 160 64.51 -32.98 12.56
N GLU A 161 64.44 -33.47 13.81
CA GLU A 161 63.19 -33.59 14.56
C GLU A 161 62.47 -32.23 14.77
N ILE A 162 63.22 -31.15 15.01
CA ILE A 162 62.66 -29.80 15.17
C ILE A 162 62.18 -29.26 13.82
N VAL A 163 62.96 -29.47 12.76
CA VAL A 163 62.62 -29.05 11.41
C VAL A 163 61.39 -29.79 10.90
N ASP A 164 61.29 -31.10 11.10
CA ASP A 164 60.13 -31.91 10.75
C ASP A 164 58.88 -31.49 11.54
N MET A 165 59.05 -31.22 12.85
CA MET A 165 57.97 -30.69 13.67
C MET A 165 57.49 -29.33 13.16
N VAL A 166 58.39 -28.39 12.88
CA VAL A 166 58.02 -27.06 12.36
C VAL A 166 57.45 -27.15 10.95
N SER A 167 57.98 -28.02 10.10
CA SER A 167 57.53 -28.24 8.72
C SER A 167 56.18 -28.95 8.64
N SER A 168 55.76 -29.64 9.71
CA SER A 168 54.39 -30.16 9.83
C SER A 168 53.34 -29.06 10.00
N TYR A 169 53.76 -27.83 10.34
CA TYR A 169 52.90 -26.66 10.46
C TYR A 169 52.90 -25.83 9.17
N VAL A 170 51.70 -25.65 8.61
CA VAL A 170 51.49 -24.83 7.40
C VAL A 170 51.90 -23.37 7.67
N ASN A 171 52.61 -22.74 6.74
CA ASN A 171 53.04 -21.33 6.77
C ASN A 171 54.09 -20.97 7.86
N CYS A 172 54.89 -21.95 8.31
CA CYS A 172 55.91 -21.76 9.32
C CYS A 172 57.29 -22.21 8.82
N ALA A 173 58.30 -21.38 9.03
CA ALA A 173 59.67 -21.66 8.64
C ALA A 173 60.60 -21.59 9.85
N TYR A 174 61.49 -22.57 9.99
CA TYR A 174 62.56 -22.54 10.98
C TYR A 174 63.78 -21.82 10.39
N VAL A 175 64.41 -20.93 11.16
CA VAL A 175 65.62 -20.21 10.79
C VAL A 175 66.64 -20.17 11.93
N GLN A 176 67.91 -20.19 11.54
CA GLN A 176 69.04 -19.94 12.44
C GLN A 176 69.93 -18.85 11.85
N TYR A 177 70.25 -17.83 12.63
CA TYR A 177 71.09 -16.72 12.17
C TYR A 177 71.95 -16.12 13.29
N ARG A 178 73.07 -15.48 12.93
CA ARG A 178 73.99 -14.86 13.91
C ARG A 178 73.66 -13.39 14.18
N PRO A 179 74.01 -12.87 15.38
CA PRO A 179 73.91 -11.45 15.72
C PRO A 179 74.94 -10.55 15.01
N ASP A 180 75.66 -11.06 13.99
CA ASP A 180 76.67 -10.33 13.24
C ASP A 180 76.04 -9.29 12.28
N LYS A 181 76.88 -8.38 11.74
CA LYS A 181 76.42 -7.36 10.79
C LYS A 181 75.79 -8.04 9.55
N GLY A 182 74.56 -7.64 9.22
CA GLY A 182 73.79 -8.23 8.12
C GLY A 182 72.94 -9.43 8.53
N LEU A 183 73.06 -9.93 9.77
CA LEU A 183 72.34 -11.09 10.30
C LEU A 183 72.48 -12.31 9.37
N PRO A 184 73.69 -12.87 9.25
CA PRO A 184 73.94 -13.97 8.33
C PRO A 184 73.12 -15.19 8.75
N LEU A 185 72.43 -15.79 7.79
CA LEU A 185 71.62 -16.99 7.99
C LEU A 185 72.52 -18.22 7.94
N ASP A 186 72.57 -18.98 9.03
CA ASP A 186 73.31 -20.24 9.09
C ASP A 186 72.45 -21.41 8.59
N TYR A 187 71.12 -21.35 8.81
CA TYR A 187 70.17 -22.36 8.36
C TYR A 187 68.78 -21.78 8.11
N TYR A 188 68.05 -22.34 7.15
CA TYR A 188 66.62 -22.14 6.96
C TYR A 188 65.95 -23.40 6.43
N SER A 189 64.73 -23.67 6.91
CA SER A 189 63.88 -24.71 6.33
C SER A 189 63.33 -24.28 4.96
N ASP A 190 62.98 -25.25 4.11
CA ASP A 190 62.45 -24.98 2.77
C ASP A 190 61.19 -24.10 2.75
N GLU A 191 60.39 -24.15 3.79
CA GLU A 191 59.15 -23.38 3.87
C GLU A 191 59.40 -21.86 3.84
N LEU A 192 60.60 -21.39 4.23
CA LEU A 192 60.94 -19.97 4.22
C LEU A 192 60.94 -19.38 2.80
N TRP A 193 61.56 -20.07 1.85
CA TRP A 193 61.64 -19.56 0.48
C TRP A 193 60.32 -19.77 -0.26
N ARG A 194 59.60 -20.86 0.04
CA ARG A 194 58.24 -21.13 -0.50
C ARG A 194 57.24 -20.06 -0.08
N MET A 195 57.18 -19.70 1.21
CA MET A 195 56.23 -18.70 1.70
C MET A 195 56.48 -17.28 1.15
N LEU A 196 57.73 -17.01 0.76
CA LEU A 196 58.17 -15.76 0.14
C LEU A 196 58.04 -15.77 -1.40
N GLY A 197 57.57 -16.88 -1.97
CA GLY A 197 57.26 -17.00 -3.39
C GLY A 197 58.47 -17.29 -4.29
N TYR A 198 59.59 -17.74 -3.72
CA TYR A 198 60.76 -18.13 -4.51
C TYR A 198 60.58 -19.52 -5.13
N VAL A 199 61.19 -19.74 -6.29
CA VAL A 199 61.06 -20.99 -7.05
C VAL A 199 62.01 -22.07 -6.53
N SER A 200 63.17 -21.69 -6.00
CA SER A 200 64.16 -22.61 -5.43
C SER A 200 64.92 -21.99 -4.26
N SER A 201 65.51 -22.84 -3.41
CA SER A 201 66.43 -22.43 -2.34
C SER A 201 67.67 -21.70 -2.91
N ALA A 202 68.14 -22.07 -4.11
CA ALA A 202 69.27 -21.41 -4.75
C ALA A 202 68.96 -19.96 -5.14
N ASP A 203 67.78 -19.71 -5.72
CA ASP A 203 67.32 -18.36 -6.10
C ASP A 203 67.15 -17.47 -4.86
N PHE A 204 66.59 -18.05 -3.80
CA PHE A 204 66.43 -17.36 -2.52
C PHE A 204 67.79 -17.04 -1.87
N GLY A 205 68.72 -18.00 -1.86
CA GLY A 205 70.07 -17.80 -1.34
C GLY A 205 70.86 -16.72 -2.09
N ALA A 206 70.74 -16.69 -3.43
CA ALA A 206 71.34 -15.64 -4.26
C ALA A 206 70.74 -14.26 -3.97
N SER A 207 69.42 -14.17 -3.79
CA SER A 207 68.72 -12.92 -3.45
C SER A 207 69.07 -12.40 -2.04
N LEU A 208 69.40 -13.28 -1.11
CA LEU A 208 69.77 -12.94 0.26
C LEU A 208 71.23 -12.52 0.41
N GLU A 209 72.14 -12.99 -0.46
CA GLU A 209 73.60 -13.02 -0.20
C GLU A 209 73.92 -13.54 1.22
N GLY A 210 73.12 -14.49 1.70
CA GLY A 210 73.23 -15.05 3.05
C GLY A 210 72.78 -14.14 4.20
N GLN A 211 72.18 -12.96 3.94
CA GLN A 211 71.81 -11.97 4.97
C GLN A 211 70.29 -11.76 5.07
N ILE A 212 69.67 -12.16 6.18
CA ILE A 212 68.21 -12.01 6.36
C ILE A 212 67.76 -10.55 6.44
N GLN A 213 68.66 -9.65 6.83
CA GLN A 213 68.37 -8.22 6.92
C GLN A 213 67.83 -7.64 5.59
N ARG A 214 68.25 -8.18 4.44
CA ARG A 214 67.88 -7.66 3.11
C ARG A 214 66.41 -7.86 2.75
N ILE A 215 65.76 -8.87 3.32
CA ILE A 215 64.36 -9.17 3.05
C ILE A 215 63.42 -8.56 4.10
N ILE A 216 63.94 -7.94 5.16
CA ILE A 216 63.13 -7.24 6.17
C ILE A 216 62.82 -5.83 5.65
N HIS A 217 61.55 -5.43 5.74
CA HIS A 217 61.13 -4.06 5.37
C HIS A 217 61.92 -3.01 6.14
N ALA A 218 62.39 -1.96 5.45
CA ALA A 218 63.29 -0.94 6.00
C ALA A 218 62.76 -0.30 7.31
N ASP A 219 61.48 0.08 7.31
CA ASP A 219 60.82 0.67 8.50
C ASP A 219 60.72 -0.27 9.70
N ASP A 220 60.72 -1.59 9.49
CA ASP A 220 60.47 -2.58 10.54
C ASP A 220 61.79 -3.14 11.13
N PHE A 221 62.92 -2.95 10.44
CA PHE A 221 64.20 -3.50 10.86
C PHE A 221 64.65 -2.96 12.22
N GLN A 222 64.80 -1.63 12.36
CA GLN A 222 65.27 -1.04 13.62
C GLN A 222 64.30 -1.28 14.79
N PRO A 223 62.97 -1.09 14.64
CA PRO A 223 62.02 -1.37 15.71
C PRO A 223 62.02 -2.83 16.15
N SER A 224 62.03 -3.79 15.22
CA SER A 224 62.03 -5.21 15.56
C SER A 224 63.29 -5.61 16.32
N ARG A 225 64.48 -5.15 15.91
CA ARG A 225 65.73 -5.49 16.61
C ARG A 225 65.82 -4.86 18.01
N ALA A 226 65.36 -3.62 18.17
CA ALA A 226 65.27 -2.99 19.48
C ALA A 226 64.32 -3.75 20.43
N GLU A 227 63.21 -4.25 19.90
CA GLU A 227 62.23 -5.04 20.64
C GLU A 227 62.79 -6.40 21.07
N ILE A 228 63.47 -7.13 20.18
CA ILE A 228 64.16 -8.39 20.51
C ILE A 228 65.14 -8.16 21.66
N LYS A 229 66.01 -7.15 21.55
CA LYS A 229 66.98 -6.81 22.59
C LYS A 229 66.29 -6.50 23.93
N ARG A 230 65.19 -5.76 23.89
CA ARG A 230 64.41 -5.41 25.10
C ARG A 230 63.81 -6.64 25.77
N GLN A 231 63.28 -7.59 25.00
CA GLN A 231 62.68 -8.82 25.54
C GLN A 231 63.75 -9.75 26.10
N LEU A 232 64.89 -9.90 25.41
CA LEU A 232 66.00 -10.74 25.85
C LEU A 232 66.70 -10.28 27.15
N LEU A 233 66.51 -9.02 27.55
CA LEU A 233 66.95 -8.54 28.87
C LEU A 233 66.11 -9.09 30.04
N LYS A 234 64.91 -9.63 29.76
CA LYS A 234 63.94 -10.07 30.77
C LYS A 234 63.60 -11.55 30.67
N THR A 235 63.66 -12.11 29.47
CA THR A 235 63.27 -13.48 29.16
C THR A 235 64.25 -14.09 28.17
N ASP A 236 64.48 -15.40 28.22
CA ASP A 236 65.36 -16.09 27.27
C ASP A 236 64.77 -16.21 25.85
N THR A 237 63.56 -15.68 25.64
CA THR A 237 62.78 -15.82 24.41
C THR A 237 62.28 -14.46 23.96
N TYR A 238 62.05 -14.30 22.67
CA TYR A 238 61.46 -13.09 22.10
C TYR A 238 60.37 -13.43 21.09
N GLN A 239 59.52 -12.43 20.86
CA GLN A 239 58.50 -12.42 19.83
C GLN A 239 58.42 -11.03 19.21
N VAL A 240 58.51 -10.94 17.88
CA VAL A 240 58.36 -9.70 17.13
C VAL A 240 57.56 -9.91 15.85
N GLU A 241 56.87 -8.87 15.39
CA GLU A 241 56.20 -8.83 14.09
C GLU A 241 56.93 -7.85 13.17
N TYR A 242 57.14 -8.22 11.92
CA TYR A 242 57.73 -7.37 10.88
C TYR A 242 57.34 -7.86 9.48
N ARG A 243 57.54 -7.03 8.47
CA ARG A 243 57.28 -7.38 7.08
C ARG A 243 58.50 -8.01 6.41
N LEU A 244 58.29 -9.11 5.69
CA LEU A 244 59.26 -9.72 4.79
C LEU A 244 58.88 -9.48 3.33
N GLY A 245 59.86 -9.12 2.50
CA GLY A 245 59.70 -8.94 1.06
C GLY A 245 59.64 -10.28 0.32
N ARG A 246 58.74 -10.36 -0.66
CA ARG A 246 58.57 -11.48 -1.58
C ARG A 246 59.36 -11.28 -2.87
N GLN A 247 59.52 -12.36 -3.64
CA GLN A 247 60.17 -12.30 -4.95
C GLN A 247 59.47 -11.34 -5.93
N ASP A 248 58.15 -11.18 -5.81
CA ASP A 248 57.32 -10.29 -6.65
C ASP A 248 57.35 -8.80 -6.22
N GLY A 249 58.12 -8.46 -5.18
CA GLY A 249 58.23 -7.11 -4.62
C GLY A 249 57.11 -6.74 -3.63
N SER A 250 56.13 -7.61 -3.41
CA SER A 250 55.12 -7.43 -2.35
C SER A 250 55.69 -7.81 -0.97
N TYR A 251 54.96 -7.48 0.10
CA TYR A 251 55.38 -7.81 1.47
C TYR A 251 54.36 -8.72 2.15
N ILE A 252 54.86 -9.63 2.98
CA ILE A 252 54.05 -10.39 3.93
C ILE A 252 54.33 -9.97 5.35
N TRP A 253 53.27 -9.93 6.17
CA TRP A 253 53.44 -9.81 7.61
C TRP A 253 53.92 -11.13 8.16
N CYS A 254 55.04 -11.10 8.88
CA CYS A 254 55.60 -12.25 9.54
C CYS A 254 55.69 -12.00 11.03
N MET A 255 55.64 -13.08 11.79
CA MET A 255 56.01 -13.07 13.18
C MET A 255 57.17 -14.01 13.41
N GLU A 256 58.19 -13.51 14.07
CA GLU A 256 59.36 -14.26 14.47
C GLU A 256 59.29 -14.53 15.98
N CYS A 257 59.32 -15.80 16.35
CA CYS A 257 59.45 -16.25 17.72
C CYS A 257 60.74 -17.04 17.87
N GLY A 258 61.63 -16.62 18.76
CA GLY A 258 62.94 -17.25 18.87
C GLY A 258 63.58 -17.12 20.25
N ARG A 259 64.75 -17.73 20.37
CA ARG A 259 65.64 -17.66 21.53
C ARG A 259 67.05 -17.36 21.06
N TYR A 260 67.77 -16.59 21.87
CA TYR A 260 69.21 -16.40 21.70
C TYR A 260 69.97 -17.47 22.50
N VAL A 261 70.85 -18.19 21.83
CA VAL A 261 71.72 -19.21 22.43
C VAL A 261 73.16 -18.73 22.31
N PHE A 262 73.88 -18.72 23.44
CA PHE A 262 75.29 -18.40 23.47
C PHE A 262 76.08 -19.65 23.82
N ASP A 263 76.86 -20.15 22.86
CA ASP A 263 77.73 -21.29 23.09
C ASP A 263 79.04 -20.81 23.75
N LYS A 264 79.27 -21.24 24.99
CA LYS A 264 80.46 -20.88 25.76
C LYS A 264 81.74 -21.55 25.26
N ALA A 265 81.64 -22.66 24.52
CA ALA A 265 82.79 -23.39 24.00
C ALA A 265 83.31 -22.77 22.70
N THR A 266 82.41 -22.36 21.82
CA THR A 266 82.77 -21.72 20.53
C THR A 266 82.82 -20.20 20.60
N GLY A 267 82.22 -19.58 21.63
CA GLY A 267 82.11 -18.13 21.77
C GLY A 267 81.10 -17.48 20.81
N VAL A 268 80.30 -18.29 20.10
CA VAL A 268 79.35 -17.84 19.08
C VAL A 268 77.95 -17.73 19.66
N GLY A 269 77.28 -16.62 19.38
CA GLY A 269 75.86 -16.42 19.64
C GLY A 269 75.03 -16.76 18.40
N THR A 270 73.93 -17.50 18.56
CA THR A 270 72.99 -17.80 17.48
C THR A 270 71.55 -17.54 17.91
N PHE A 271 70.74 -17.05 16.98
CA PHE A 271 69.30 -16.97 17.12
C PHE A 271 68.68 -18.20 16.49
N ASN A 272 67.91 -18.95 17.27
CA ASN A 272 67.05 -20.02 16.77
C ASN A 272 65.62 -19.51 16.79
N ALA A 273 64.98 -19.41 15.63
CA ALA A 273 63.68 -18.78 15.50
C ALA A 273 62.76 -19.51 14.52
N VAL A 274 61.47 -19.37 14.76
CA VAL A 274 60.42 -19.77 13.82
C VAL A 274 59.74 -18.50 13.30
N ILE A 275 59.66 -18.39 11.98
CA ILE A 275 58.96 -17.33 11.26
C ILE A 275 57.61 -17.87 10.79
N THR A 276 56.53 -17.20 11.15
CA THR A 276 55.16 -17.56 10.77
C THR A 276 54.56 -16.48 9.88
N ASN A 277 54.00 -16.84 8.72
CA ASN A 277 53.31 -15.91 7.84
C ASN A 277 51.93 -15.53 8.43
N LEU A 278 51.76 -14.25 8.77
CA LEU A 278 50.54 -13.66 9.31
C LEU A 278 49.64 -13.01 8.26
N SER A 279 50.06 -12.92 6.99
CA SER A 279 49.25 -12.28 5.95
C SER A 279 47.88 -12.95 5.74
N PRO A 280 47.76 -14.30 5.64
CA PRO A 280 46.45 -14.95 5.50
C PRO A 280 45.52 -14.61 6.66
N LEU A 281 46.07 -14.52 7.86
CA LEU A 281 45.33 -14.16 9.06
C LEU A 281 44.85 -12.71 9.04
N LYS A 282 45.75 -11.76 8.76
CA LYS A 282 45.41 -10.33 8.72
C LYS A 282 44.38 -10.03 7.63
N GLN A 283 44.49 -10.69 6.47
CA GLN A 283 43.50 -10.61 5.39
C GLN A 283 42.15 -11.17 5.82
N THR A 284 42.12 -12.37 6.41
CA THR A 284 40.87 -12.99 6.86
C THR A 284 40.15 -12.15 7.92
N HIS A 285 40.90 -11.56 8.85
CA HIS A 285 40.34 -10.65 9.86
C HIS A 285 39.77 -9.36 9.23
N ALA A 286 40.46 -8.77 8.24
CA ALA A 286 39.96 -7.60 7.53
C ALA A 286 38.69 -7.93 6.72
N THR A 287 38.69 -9.06 6.01
CA THR A 287 37.53 -9.57 5.27
C THR A 287 36.35 -9.88 6.19
N PHE A 288 36.61 -10.42 7.39
CA PHE A 288 35.59 -10.66 8.41
C PHE A 288 34.91 -9.36 8.86
N LEU A 289 35.71 -8.35 9.22
CA LEU A 289 35.20 -7.04 9.63
C LEU A 289 34.45 -6.33 8.50
N TYR A 290 34.90 -6.51 7.26
CA TYR A 290 34.20 -5.98 6.07
C TYR A 290 32.85 -6.67 5.85
N ASN A 291 32.80 -8.01 5.88
CA ASN A 291 31.56 -8.77 5.69
C ASN A 291 30.53 -8.57 6.82
N LEU A 292 30.98 -8.18 8.01
CA LEU A 292 30.09 -7.77 9.10
C LEU A 292 29.35 -6.46 8.81
N ARG A 293 29.85 -5.62 7.90
CA ARG A 293 29.32 -4.29 7.59
C ARG A 293 28.69 -4.20 6.19
N HIS A 294 29.05 -5.09 5.28
CA HIS A 294 28.63 -5.02 3.88
C HIS A 294 27.78 -6.24 3.46
N ASP A 295 26.83 -6.01 2.56
CA ASP A 295 26.13 -7.07 1.84
C ASP A 295 27.10 -7.80 0.89
N ARG A 296 27.12 -9.13 0.91
CA ARG A 296 28.15 -9.91 0.18
C ARG A 296 27.97 -9.89 -1.33
N LEU A 297 26.73 -9.74 -1.81
CA LEU A 297 26.44 -9.75 -3.24
C LEU A 297 26.78 -8.40 -3.89
N THR A 298 26.37 -7.31 -3.24
CA THR A 298 26.44 -5.95 -3.80
C THR A 298 27.61 -5.12 -3.26
N GLY A 299 28.14 -5.50 -2.10
CA GLY A 299 29.15 -4.74 -1.35
C GLY A 299 28.65 -3.38 -0.84
N LEU A 300 27.34 -3.12 -0.86
CA LEU A 300 26.73 -1.97 -0.18
C LEU A 300 26.69 -2.21 1.33
N TYR A 301 26.35 -1.21 2.13
CA TYR A 301 26.16 -1.45 3.57
C TYR A 301 25.01 -2.42 3.81
N ASN A 302 25.16 -3.30 4.80
CA ASN A 302 24.02 -4.05 5.30
C ASN A 302 23.14 -3.15 6.18
N LYS A 303 21.94 -3.61 6.56
CA LYS A 303 20.98 -2.85 7.39
C LYS A 303 21.64 -2.17 8.59
N LYS A 304 22.46 -2.91 9.35
CA LYS A 304 23.07 -2.40 10.59
C LYS A 304 24.11 -1.31 10.31
N ALA A 305 24.99 -1.52 9.34
CA ALA A 305 25.99 -0.54 8.97
C ALA A 305 25.35 0.71 8.34
N PHE A 306 24.29 0.55 7.55
CA PHE A 306 23.52 1.66 7.01
C PHE A 306 22.89 2.51 8.11
N CYS A 307 22.20 1.89 9.08
CA CYS A 307 21.59 2.62 10.20
C CYS A 307 22.62 3.44 10.97
N ARG A 308 23.78 2.83 11.27
CA ARG A 308 24.84 3.52 12.01
C ARG A 308 25.44 4.66 11.21
N ARG A 309 25.81 4.43 9.95
CA ARG A 309 26.39 5.46 9.09
C ARG A 309 25.42 6.62 8.87
N THR A 310 24.13 6.32 8.75
CA THR A 310 23.08 7.34 8.64
C THR A 310 22.96 8.14 9.93
N ALA A 311 22.98 7.50 11.10
CA ALA A 311 22.96 8.21 12.39
C ALA A 311 24.18 9.14 12.54
N GLU A 312 25.38 8.65 12.19
CA GLU A 312 26.61 9.46 12.16
C GLU A 312 26.45 10.68 11.23
N ILE A 313 25.90 10.51 10.03
CA ILE A 313 25.67 11.60 9.07
C ILE A 313 24.71 12.65 9.62
N LEU A 314 23.61 12.22 10.25
CA LEU A 314 22.61 13.12 10.85
C LEU A 314 23.20 13.89 12.05
N GLU A 315 24.02 13.24 12.88
CA GLU A 315 24.71 13.88 14.00
C GLU A 315 25.81 14.86 13.54
N GLU A 316 26.56 14.53 12.49
CA GLU A 316 27.63 15.37 11.92
C GLU A 316 27.07 16.62 11.19
N ASN A 317 25.82 16.57 10.72
CA ASN A 317 25.22 17.61 9.88
C ASN A 317 23.84 18.08 10.41
N PRO A 318 23.77 18.71 11.60
CA PRO A 318 22.50 19.07 12.26
C PRO A 318 21.69 20.18 11.56
N HIS A 319 22.29 20.88 10.58
CA HIS A 319 21.66 21.99 9.86
C HIS A 319 21.26 21.63 8.42
N THR A 320 21.49 20.39 8.00
CA THR A 320 21.15 19.91 6.65
C THR A 320 19.92 19.01 6.75
N GLU A 321 18.95 19.24 5.88
CA GLU A 321 17.79 18.34 5.75
C GLU A 321 18.19 17.10 4.95
N PHE A 322 17.78 15.94 5.44
CA PHE A 322 18.04 14.65 4.80
C PHE A 322 16.76 13.92 4.44
N GLU A 323 16.87 13.07 3.43
CA GLU A 323 15.82 12.13 3.05
C GLU A 323 16.34 10.71 3.12
N ILE A 324 15.48 9.81 3.60
CA ILE A 324 15.69 8.38 3.49
C ILE A 324 14.78 7.84 2.39
N MET A 325 15.40 7.34 1.33
CA MET A 325 14.71 6.65 0.24
C MET A 325 14.89 5.15 0.39
N ARG A 326 13.78 4.42 0.30
CA ARG A 326 13.74 2.98 0.08
C ARG A 326 13.21 2.73 -1.33
N PHE A 327 13.81 1.82 -2.07
CA PHE A 327 13.28 1.42 -3.36
C PHE A 327 13.45 -0.07 -3.62
N ASN A 328 12.62 -0.61 -4.51
CA ASN A 328 12.68 -2.01 -4.91
C ASN A 328 12.39 -2.20 -6.42
N ILE A 329 12.64 -3.40 -6.93
CA ILE A 329 12.45 -3.73 -8.34
C ILE A 329 11.05 -4.33 -8.51
N ALA A 330 10.24 -3.73 -9.38
CA ALA A 330 8.88 -4.19 -9.66
C ALA A 330 8.90 -5.65 -10.16
N ARG A 331 8.11 -6.51 -9.52
CA ARG A 331 7.95 -7.92 -9.89
C ARG A 331 9.28 -8.68 -10.00
N PHE A 332 10.28 -8.37 -9.16
CA PHE A 332 11.60 -9.01 -9.19
C PHE A 332 11.56 -10.55 -9.18
N LYS A 333 10.58 -11.15 -8.49
CA LYS A 333 10.39 -12.60 -8.50
C LYS A 333 10.11 -13.16 -9.90
N VAL A 334 9.31 -12.45 -10.71
CA VAL A 334 9.05 -12.83 -12.11
C VAL A 334 10.32 -12.78 -12.95
N ILE A 335 11.21 -11.80 -12.68
CA ILE A 335 12.51 -11.72 -13.35
C ILE A 335 13.37 -12.95 -13.01
N ASN A 336 13.42 -13.36 -11.74
CA ASN A 336 14.14 -14.57 -11.33
C ASN A 336 13.51 -15.84 -11.93
N ASP A 337 12.19 -15.93 -11.97
CA ASP A 337 11.47 -17.09 -12.48
C ASP A 337 11.62 -17.24 -14.02
N LEU A 338 11.67 -16.12 -14.75
CA LEU A 338 11.80 -16.11 -16.22
C LEU A 338 13.26 -16.22 -16.70
N PHE A 339 14.20 -15.55 -16.02
CA PHE A 339 15.58 -15.39 -16.50
C PHE A 339 16.65 -16.01 -15.59
N GLY A 340 16.22 -16.67 -14.50
CA GLY A 340 17.08 -17.35 -13.53
C GLY A 340 17.67 -16.40 -12.47
N GLU A 341 17.99 -16.97 -11.30
CA GLU A 341 18.55 -16.22 -10.16
C GLU A 341 19.88 -15.53 -10.48
N GLU A 342 20.74 -16.12 -11.33
CA GLU A 342 22.00 -15.49 -11.74
C GLU A 342 21.79 -14.15 -12.45
N THR A 343 20.72 -14.03 -13.25
CA THR A 343 20.38 -12.80 -13.97
C THR A 343 19.84 -11.75 -13.00
N GLY A 344 19.03 -12.16 -12.02
CA GLY A 344 18.62 -11.31 -10.90
C GLY A 344 19.81 -10.79 -10.11
N ASP A 345 20.78 -11.64 -9.79
CA ASP A 345 22.02 -11.25 -9.10
C ASP A 345 22.87 -10.26 -9.90
N LYS A 346 22.92 -10.39 -11.23
CA LYS A 346 23.58 -9.41 -12.12
C LYS A 346 22.87 -8.06 -12.07
N LEU A 347 21.54 -8.04 -12.10
CA LEU A 347 20.75 -6.81 -12.00
C LEU A 347 20.99 -6.12 -10.64
N LEU A 348 20.99 -6.87 -9.54
CA LEU A 348 21.26 -6.32 -8.21
C LEU A 348 22.68 -5.73 -8.10
N LYS A 349 23.69 -6.40 -8.67
CA LYS A 349 25.06 -5.89 -8.75
C LYS A 349 25.15 -4.63 -9.60
N TYR A 350 24.39 -4.57 -10.69
CA TYR A 350 24.36 -3.42 -11.60
C TYR A 350 23.80 -2.17 -10.91
N VAL A 351 22.65 -2.30 -10.22
CA VAL A 351 22.06 -1.24 -9.39
C VAL A 351 23.05 -0.80 -8.31
N ALA A 352 23.68 -1.74 -7.62
CA ALA A 352 24.65 -1.41 -6.57
C ALA A 352 25.90 -0.69 -7.08
N HIS A 353 26.39 -1.06 -8.27
CA HIS A 353 27.53 -0.37 -8.89
C HIS A 353 27.17 1.07 -9.25
N PHE A 354 25.97 1.28 -9.78
CA PHE A 354 25.45 2.62 -10.06
C PHE A 354 25.33 3.46 -8.78
N LEU A 355 24.74 2.95 -7.71
CA LEU A 355 24.66 3.67 -6.44
C LEU A 355 26.03 4.11 -5.91
N LYS A 356 27.05 3.24 -6.02
CA LYS A 356 28.43 3.58 -5.65
C LYS A 356 29.08 4.63 -6.54
N SER A 357 28.60 4.79 -7.78
CA SER A 357 29.15 5.76 -8.74
C SER A 357 28.61 7.17 -8.54
N ILE A 358 27.41 7.30 -7.97
CA ILE A 358 26.80 8.58 -7.62
C ILE A 358 27.56 9.10 -6.39
N ARG A 359 28.56 9.96 -6.58
CA ARG A 359 29.30 10.56 -5.45
C ARG A 359 28.48 11.69 -4.82
N LEU A 360 27.48 11.35 -4.01
CA LEU A 360 26.77 12.29 -3.14
C LEU A 360 27.45 12.24 -1.77
N ASP A 361 28.22 13.23 -1.36
CA ASP A 361 28.73 13.31 0.02
C ASP A 361 28.08 14.50 0.73
N PRO A 362 27.52 14.33 1.94
CA PRO A 362 27.42 13.09 2.73
C PRO A 362 26.24 12.19 2.29
N CYS A 363 26.49 10.88 2.09
CA CYS A 363 25.44 9.89 1.87
C CYS A 363 25.72 8.53 2.53
N ALA A 364 24.68 7.69 2.60
CA ALA A 364 24.81 6.28 2.87
C ALA A 364 24.01 5.46 1.84
N TYR A 365 24.58 4.33 1.40
CA TYR A 365 23.91 3.38 0.50
C TYR A 365 23.88 2.00 1.14
N GLY A 366 22.71 1.38 1.19
CA GLY A 366 22.51 0.09 1.82
C GLY A 366 21.63 -0.85 1.00
N ARG A 367 21.80 -2.15 1.24
CA ARG A 367 20.87 -3.19 0.81
C ARG A 367 20.32 -3.91 2.04
N LEU A 368 18.99 -3.95 2.15
CA LEU A 368 18.26 -4.58 3.25
C LEU A 368 18.25 -6.10 3.09
N TYR A 369 17.60 -6.56 2.02
CA TYR A 369 17.44 -7.96 1.62
C TYR A 369 16.85 -7.99 0.21
N ALA A 370 17.02 -9.10 -0.52
CA ALA A 370 16.46 -9.30 -1.86
C ALA A 370 16.70 -8.07 -2.79
N ASP A 371 15.64 -7.48 -3.32
CA ASP A 371 15.63 -6.32 -4.22
C ASP A 371 15.49 -4.98 -3.50
N ASN A 372 15.62 -4.93 -2.17
CA ASN A 372 15.35 -3.74 -1.38
C ASN A 372 16.62 -2.95 -1.08
N PHE A 373 16.68 -1.73 -1.62
CA PHE A 373 17.78 -0.79 -1.46
C PHE A 373 17.37 0.40 -0.58
N LEU A 374 18.37 1.01 0.07
CA LEU A 374 18.23 2.18 0.92
C LEU A 374 19.27 3.23 0.56
N LEU A 375 18.87 4.49 0.64
CA LEU A 375 19.72 5.65 0.48
C LEU A 375 19.38 6.68 1.55
N CYS A 376 20.41 7.31 2.10
CA CYS A 376 20.28 8.56 2.84
C CYS A 376 21.09 9.63 2.09
N TYR A 377 20.45 10.75 1.76
CA TYR A 377 21.05 11.84 1.00
C TYR A 377 20.43 13.20 1.42
N PRO A 378 21.14 14.32 1.22
CA PRO A 378 20.61 15.65 1.54
C PRO A 378 19.49 16.07 0.58
N THR A 379 18.47 16.76 1.08
CA THR A 379 17.30 17.22 0.32
C THR A 379 17.63 18.31 -0.71
N GLU A 380 18.80 18.94 -0.62
CA GLU A 380 19.22 20.05 -1.48
C GLU A 380 19.33 19.65 -2.96
N ASN A 381 19.17 20.62 -3.87
CA ASN A 381 19.42 20.48 -5.32
C ASN A 381 18.57 19.46 -6.09
N ASN A 382 17.34 19.18 -5.66
CA ASN A 382 16.43 18.22 -6.31
C ASN A 382 17.10 16.84 -6.55
N VAL A 383 17.93 16.39 -5.62
CA VAL A 383 18.65 15.11 -5.72
C VAL A 383 17.67 13.94 -5.92
N ARG A 384 16.49 14.01 -5.31
CA ARG A 384 15.43 13.00 -5.43
C ARG A 384 15.02 12.75 -6.90
N GLU A 385 14.67 13.79 -7.64
CA GLU A 385 14.23 13.66 -9.04
C GLU A 385 15.35 13.12 -9.93
N HIS A 386 16.58 13.62 -9.73
CA HIS A 386 17.76 13.14 -10.45
C HIS A 386 18.05 11.65 -10.18
N LEU A 387 17.90 11.19 -8.93
CA LEU A 387 18.09 9.78 -8.57
C LEU A 387 17.04 8.89 -9.24
N ILE A 388 15.76 9.28 -9.18
CA ILE A 388 14.67 8.53 -9.79
C ILE A 388 14.88 8.43 -11.31
N HIS A 389 15.12 9.55 -11.98
CA HIS A 389 15.35 9.58 -13.42
C HIS A 389 16.58 8.74 -13.82
N SER A 390 17.67 8.84 -13.07
CA SER A 390 18.89 8.08 -13.38
C SER A 390 18.71 6.57 -13.17
N LEU A 391 17.94 6.15 -12.16
CA LEU A 391 17.59 4.74 -11.96
C LEU A 391 16.65 4.22 -13.05
N GLN A 392 15.73 5.03 -13.55
CA GLN A 392 14.86 4.68 -14.68
C GLN A 392 15.69 4.49 -15.97
N MET A 393 16.58 5.42 -16.29
CA MET A 393 17.51 5.29 -17.43
C MET A 393 18.40 4.04 -17.30
N LEU A 394 18.82 3.72 -16.08
CA LEU A 394 19.60 2.52 -15.80
C LEU A 394 18.78 1.25 -16.09
N ALA A 395 17.51 1.21 -15.70
CA ALA A 395 16.61 0.11 -16.02
C ALA A 395 16.49 -0.12 -17.53
N GLU A 396 16.38 0.94 -18.33
CA GLU A 396 16.31 0.86 -19.79
C GLU A 396 17.62 0.37 -20.43
N SER A 397 18.77 0.73 -19.83
CA SER A 397 20.09 0.32 -20.33
C SER A 397 20.46 -1.13 -20.04
N PHE A 398 19.75 -1.78 -19.11
CA PHE A 398 20.00 -3.18 -18.80
C PHE A 398 19.36 -4.06 -19.88
N ALA A 399 20.18 -4.76 -20.65
CA ALA A 399 19.75 -5.58 -21.77
C ALA A 399 18.96 -6.82 -21.30
N LEU A 400 17.66 -6.62 -21.07
CA LEU A 400 16.69 -7.67 -20.76
C LEU A 400 15.45 -7.48 -21.63
N ASP A 401 14.90 -8.57 -22.14
CA ASP A 401 13.65 -8.58 -22.93
C ASP A 401 12.41 -8.48 -22.00
N TYR A 402 12.50 -7.59 -21.01
CA TYR A 402 11.49 -7.33 -19.99
C TYR A 402 11.67 -5.92 -19.46
N ARG A 403 10.57 -5.17 -19.33
CA ARG A 403 10.60 -3.81 -18.80
C ARG A 403 10.86 -3.83 -17.29
N ILE A 404 12.01 -3.30 -16.88
CA ILE A 404 12.36 -3.15 -15.47
C ILE A 404 11.78 -1.82 -14.97
N GLU A 405 11.03 -1.88 -13.89
CA GLU A 405 10.48 -0.70 -13.22
C GLU A 405 10.92 -0.70 -11.76
N PHE A 406 11.03 0.49 -11.17
CA PHE A 406 11.36 0.67 -9.76
C PHE A 406 10.23 1.39 -9.04
N TYR A 407 9.92 0.95 -7.83
CA TYR A 407 9.06 1.69 -6.91
C TYR A 407 9.91 2.35 -5.84
N PHE A 408 9.59 3.60 -5.51
CA PHE A 408 10.30 4.43 -4.57
C PHE A 408 9.39 4.82 -3.40
N GLY A 409 9.95 4.82 -2.20
CA GLY A 409 9.34 5.32 -0.98
C GLY A 409 10.29 6.28 -0.28
N VAL A 410 9.84 7.48 0.02
CA VAL A 410 10.69 8.54 0.59
C VAL A 410 10.15 9.01 1.93
N TYR A 411 11.04 9.19 2.90
CA TYR A 411 10.77 9.86 4.16
C TYR A 411 11.73 11.03 4.35
N THR A 412 11.20 12.25 4.41
CA THR A 412 11.97 13.44 4.78
C THR A 412 12.16 13.46 6.29
N VAL A 413 13.42 13.57 6.74
CA VAL A 413 13.77 13.54 8.16
C VAL A 413 13.31 14.84 8.83
N ARG A 414 12.18 14.78 9.54
CA ARG A 414 11.61 15.92 10.28
C ARG A 414 12.05 15.99 11.74
N ASP A 415 12.38 14.85 12.32
CA ASP A 415 12.82 14.71 13.70
C ASP A 415 14.12 13.88 13.73
N PRO A 416 15.29 14.53 13.88
CA PRO A 416 16.58 13.86 13.91
C PRO A 416 16.80 12.94 15.11
N GLU A 417 15.99 13.05 16.18
CA GLU A 417 16.14 12.19 17.37
C GLU A 417 15.48 10.80 17.18
N LEU A 418 14.68 10.63 16.12
CA LEU A 418 14.10 9.33 15.79
C LEU A 418 15.19 8.30 15.47
N SER A 419 14.93 7.04 15.84
CA SER A 419 15.81 5.96 15.41
C SER A 419 15.79 5.84 13.88
N VAL A 420 16.96 5.66 13.26
CA VAL A 420 17.06 5.46 11.80
C VAL A 420 16.22 4.27 11.33
N THR A 421 16.07 3.25 12.18
CA THR A 421 15.15 2.12 11.93
C THR A 421 13.70 2.58 11.75
N THR A 422 13.21 3.49 12.59
CA THR A 422 11.86 4.07 12.46
C THR A 422 11.74 4.91 11.18
N MET A 423 12.78 5.68 10.85
CA MET A 423 12.81 6.47 9.62
C MET A 423 12.75 5.56 8.36
N MET A 424 13.43 4.41 8.40
CA MET A 424 13.36 3.40 7.34
C MET A 424 11.97 2.76 7.25
N ASP A 425 11.31 2.50 8.36
CA ASP A 425 9.95 1.96 8.37
C ASP A 425 8.97 2.98 7.77
N ARG A 426 9.14 4.27 8.04
CA ARG A 426 8.37 5.34 7.40
C ARG A 426 8.59 5.40 5.88
N ALA A 427 9.85 5.34 5.43
CA ALA A 427 10.15 5.24 3.98
C ALA A 427 9.53 3.99 3.34
N SER A 428 9.42 2.90 4.10
CA SER A 428 8.78 1.66 3.66
C SER A 428 7.27 1.80 3.47
N MET A 429 6.61 2.61 4.30
CA MET A 429 5.20 2.92 4.14
C MET A 429 4.96 3.79 2.89
N GLY A 430 5.83 4.77 2.62
CA GLY A 430 5.82 5.52 1.35
C GLY A 430 5.95 4.59 0.14
N LEU A 431 6.83 3.59 0.21
CA LEU A 431 7.01 2.58 -0.84
C LEU A 431 5.74 1.76 -1.08
N SER A 432 5.06 1.34 -0.01
CA SER A 432 3.81 0.58 -0.11
C SER A 432 2.72 1.35 -0.87
N ARG A 433 2.63 2.67 -0.67
CA ARG A 433 1.70 3.54 -1.40
C ARG A 433 1.97 3.57 -2.89
N ALA A 434 3.25 3.65 -3.28
CA ALA A 434 3.65 3.61 -4.69
C ALA A 434 3.23 2.27 -5.35
N GLN A 435 3.37 1.17 -4.61
CA GLN A 435 3.00 -0.16 -5.09
C GLN A 435 1.48 -0.37 -5.25
N HIS A 436 0.66 0.17 -4.34
CA HIS A 436 -0.80 0.02 -4.40
C HIS A 436 -1.47 0.91 -5.45
N ASN A 437 -1.00 2.14 -5.63
CA ASN A 437 -1.62 3.07 -6.58
C ASN A 437 -1.31 2.72 -8.05
N GLY A 438 -0.18 2.05 -8.33
CA GLY A 438 0.23 1.62 -9.68
C GLY A 438 0.57 2.75 -10.67
N LEU A 439 -0.04 3.92 -10.51
CA LEU A 439 0.14 5.16 -11.28
C LEU A 439 1.30 6.02 -10.77
N VAL A 440 1.71 5.83 -9.51
CA VAL A 440 2.71 6.66 -8.84
C VAL A 440 3.96 5.83 -8.56
N LEU A 441 5.07 6.19 -9.22
CA LEU A 441 6.36 5.49 -9.07
C LEU A 441 7.06 5.83 -7.75
N CYS A 442 6.77 6.98 -7.15
CA CYS A 442 7.39 7.44 -5.89
C CYS A 442 6.34 7.90 -4.88
N GLY A 443 6.24 7.19 -3.75
CA GLY A 443 5.34 7.54 -2.64
C GLY A 443 6.09 8.23 -1.50
N GLU A 444 5.62 9.41 -1.10
CA GLU A 444 6.11 10.08 0.10
C GLU A 444 5.37 9.57 1.33
N TYR A 445 6.10 9.41 2.44
CA TYR A 445 5.48 9.14 3.72
C TYR A 445 4.70 10.35 4.23
N ASP A 446 3.48 10.10 4.67
CA ASP A 446 2.64 11.04 5.40
C ASP A 446 2.28 10.44 6.76
N GLU A 447 2.13 11.26 7.80
CA GLU A 447 1.82 10.78 9.15
C GLU A 447 0.44 10.10 9.19
N ASP A 448 -0.49 10.55 8.34
CA ASP A 448 -1.81 9.94 8.13
C ASP A 448 -1.73 8.46 7.69
N MET A 449 -0.64 8.06 7.01
CA MET A 449 -0.44 6.66 6.62
C MET A 449 -0.21 5.75 7.83
N ARG A 450 0.44 6.26 8.88
CA ARG A 450 0.71 5.48 10.08
C ARG A 450 -0.56 5.23 10.85
N GLU A 451 -1.41 6.24 10.97
CA GLU A 451 -2.73 6.09 11.54
C GLU A 451 -3.58 5.11 10.73
N CYS A 452 -3.53 5.15 9.39
CA CYS A 452 -4.24 4.18 8.56
C CYS A 452 -3.80 2.73 8.84
N ILE A 453 -2.51 2.41 8.81
CA ILE A 453 -2.03 1.04 9.05
C ILE A 453 -2.39 0.55 10.46
N VAL A 454 -2.24 1.41 11.47
CA VAL A 454 -2.62 1.04 12.85
C VAL A 454 -4.13 0.81 12.94
N ASN A 455 -4.94 1.65 12.32
CA ASN A 455 -6.39 1.51 12.29
C ASN A 455 -6.82 0.23 11.55
N GLU A 456 -6.20 -0.10 10.41
CA GLU A 456 -6.44 -1.34 9.67
C GLU A 456 -6.11 -2.57 10.52
N GLN A 457 -4.97 -2.57 11.21
CA GLN A 457 -4.59 -3.69 12.08
C GLN A 457 -5.57 -3.87 13.25
N VAL A 458 -6.06 -2.77 13.83
CA VAL A 458 -7.11 -2.79 14.84
C VAL A 458 -8.41 -3.38 14.28
N ILE A 459 -8.78 -3.04 13.04
CA ILE A 459 -9.95 -3.60 12.34
C ILE A 459 -9.78 -5.12 12.16
N VAL A 460 -8.63 -5.57 11.65
CA VAL A 460 -8.34 -7.01 11.43
C VAL A 460 -8.35 -7.79 12.75
N ASN A 461 -7.78 -7.24 13.83
CA ASN A 461 -7.73 -7.94 15.10
C ASN A 461 -9.12 -8.14 15.74
N ASN A 462 -10.08 -7.24 15.47
CA ASN A 462 -11.41 -7.28 16.08
C ASN A 462 -12.47 -7.96 15.19
N MET A 463 -12.24 -8.09 13.88
CA MET A 463 -13.22 -8.56 12.88
C MET A 463 -14.03 -9.81 13.29
N HIS A 464 -13.35 -10.90 13.68
CA HIS A 464 -13.98 -12.19 13.98
C HIS A 464 -14.79 -12.12 15.28
N GLY A 465 -14.22 -11.48 16.30
CA GLY A 465 -14.87 -11.32 17.60
C GLY A 465 -16.11 -10.42 17.50
N SER A 466 -16.03 -9.35 16.72
CA SER A 466 -17.13 -8.42 16.50
C SER A 466 -18.32 -9.05 15.78
N LEU A 467 -18.07 -9.92 14.79
CA LEU A 467 -19.14 -10.65 14.11
C LEU A 467 -19.86 -11.62 15.05
N GLN A 468 -19.12 -12.36 15.88
CA GLN A 468 -19.69 -13.29 16.86
C GLN A 468 -20.50 -12.60 17.97
N ARG A 469 -20.11 -11.37 18.33
CA ARG A 469 -20.79 -10.58 19.37
C ARG A 469 -21.96 -9.74 18.84
N GLY A 470 -22.25 -9.80 17.53
CA GLY A 470 -23.35 -9.03 16.92
C GLY A 470 -23.10 -7.52 16.89
N GLU A 471 -21.83 -7.10 16.81
CA GLU A 471 -21.44 -5.68 16.77
C GLU A 471 -21.65 -5.03 15.38
N PHE A 472 -21.88 -5.85 14.36
CA PHE A 472 -22.32 -5.40 13.04
C PHE A 472 -23.85 -5.31 13.03
N LEU A 473 -24.36 -4.10 12.84
CA LEU A 473 -25.78 -3.80 12.73
C LEU A 473 -26.15 -3.50 11.28
N VAL A 474 -27.35 -3.89 10.89
CA VAL A 474 -27.93 -3.55 9.59
C VAL A 474 -28.80 -2.31 9.77
N TYR A 475 -28.46 -1.25 9.05
CA TYR A 475 -29.28 -0.05 8.90
C TYR A 475 -29.99 -0.15 7.55
N LEU A 476 -31.19 0.41 7.46
CA LEU A 476 -31.97 0.45 6.24
C LEU A 476 -32.02 1.88 5.72
N GLN A 477 -31.64 2.08 4.46
CA GLN A 477 -31.86 3.35 3.78
C GLN A 477 -33.08 3.23 2.87
N PRO A 478 -34.17 3.99 3.11
CA PRO A 478 -35.36 3.90 2.28
C PRO A 478 -35.11 4.40 0.86
N LYS A 479 -35.71 3.70 -0.11
CA LYS A 479 -35.83 4.08 -1.52
C LYS A 479 -37.20 4.73 -1.72
N TYR A 480 -37.25 5.87 -2.41
CA TYR A 480 -38.49 6.63 -2.63
C TYR A 480 -38.87 6.68 -4.11
N GLU A 481 -40.16 6.56 -4.40
CA GLU A 481 -40.70 6.91 -5.71
C GLU A 481 -40.78 8.44 -5.84
N LEU A 482 -40.17 9.00 -6.88
CA LEU A 482 -39.97 10.45 -7.00
C LEU A 482 -41.26 11.26 -7.19
N MET A 483 -42.30 10.63 -7.73
CA MET A 483 -43.58 11.28 -8.04
C MET A 483 -44.56 11.25 -6.86
N SER A 484 -44.66 10.13 -6.15
CA SER A 484 -45.57 9.98 -5.00
C SER A 484 -44.91 10.25 -3.65
N GLU A 485 -43.56 10.29 -3.63
CA GLU A 485 -42.73 10.38 -2.43
C GLU A 485 -42.99 9.25 -1.41
N LYS A 486 -43.51 8.11 -1.89
CA LYS A 486 -43.72 6.92 -1.07
C LYS A 486 -42.46 6.06 -1.02
N VAL A 487 -42.29 5.37 0.11
CA VAL A 487 -41.23 4.37 0.28
C VAL A 487 -41.59 3.12 -0.53
N ILE A 488 -40.69 2.71 -1.42
CA ILE A 488 -40.89 1.56 -2.31
C ILE A 488 -39.96 0.38 -1.99
N GLY A 489 -38.95 0.58 -1.14
CA GLY A 489 -37.94 -0.42 -0.80
C GLY A 489 -36.92 0.15 0.17
N ALA A 490 -35.88 -0.63 0.46
CA ALA A 490 -34.73 -0.17 1.22
C ALA A 490 -33.42 -0.85 0.81
N GLU A 491 -32.31 -0.19 1.11
CA GLU A 491 -30.97 -0.76 1.03
C GLU A 491 -30.44 -1.13 2.42
N ALA A 492 -29.98 -2.37 2.55
CA ALA A 492 -29.36 -2.90 3.76
C ALA A 492 -27.88 -2.52 3.80
N LEU A 493 -27.57 -1.60 4.70
CA LEU A 493 -26.26 -1.02 4.87
C LEU A 493 -25.67 -1.41 6.22
N VAL A 494 -24.53 -2.09 6.20
CA VAL A 494 -23.84 -2.52 7.42
C VAL A 494 -23.22 -1.34 8.16
N ARG A 495 -23.29 -1.37 9.50
CA ARG A 495 -22.68 -0.41 10.41
C ARG A 495 -21.97 -1.16 11.53
N TRP A 496 -20.75 -0.75 11.86
CA TRP A 496 -19.99 -1.39 12.92
C TRP A 496 -19.97 -0.52 14.17
N LEU A 497 -20.64 -0.98 15.23
CA LEU A 497 -20.63 -0.35 16.54
C LEU A 497 -19.74 -1.15 17.49
N HIS A 498 -18.50 -0.71 17.63
CA HIS A 498 -17.54 -1.36 18.52
C HIS A 498 -17.65 -0.79 19.95
N PRO A 499 -17.69 -1.63 21.01
CA PRO A 499 -17.88 -1.17 22.39
C PRO A 499 -16.85 -0.15 22.88
N GLN A 500 -15.58 -0.29 22.49
CA GLN A 500 -14.50 0.64 22.88
C GLN A 500 -14.17 1.69 21.83
N LEU A 501 -14.39 1.42 20.54
CA LEU A 501 -13.95 2.31 19.45
C LEU A 501 -15.10 3.18 18.91
N GLY A 502 -16.32 2.93 19.38
CA GLY A 502 -17.52 3.61 18.90
C GLY A 502 -17.90 3.17 17.49
N PHE A 503 -18.47 4.11 16.74
CA PHE A 503 -18.92 3.88 15.36
C PHE A 503 -17.74 3.87 14.38
N ILE A 504 -17.55 2.76 13.69
CA ILE A 504 -16.52 2.60 12.64
C ILE A 504 -17.22 2.68 11.28
N SER A 505 -16.80 3.63 10.44
CA SER A 505 -17.36 3.84 9.11
C SER A 505 -17.10 2.64 8.18
N PRO A 506 -18.10 2.21 7.37
CA PRO A 506 -17.92 1.18 6.34
C PRO A 506 -16.76 1.44 5.39
N ALA A 507 -16.56 2.71 5.00
CA ALA A 507 -15.45 3.10 4.13
C ALA A 507 -14.06 2.79 4.72
N LYS A 508 -13.94 2.59 6.04
CA LYS A 508 -12.68 2.21 6.70
C LYS A 508 -12.46 0.70 6.78
N PHE A 509 -13.52 -0.10 6.94
CA PHE A 509 -13.37 -1.55 7.20
C PHE A 509 -13.73 -2.43 6.00
N ILE A 510 -14.62 -2.01 5.11
CA ILE A 510 -15.00 -2.80 3.92
C ILE A 510 -13.78 -3.07 3.03
N PRO A 511 -12.93 -2.08 2.66
CA PRO A 511 -11.75 -2.35 1.83
C PRO A 511 -10.78 -3.34 2.48
N VAL A 512 -10.64 -3.28 3.82
CA VAL A 512 -9.78 -4.20 4.58
C VAL A 512 -10.34 -5.62 4.56
N PHE A 513 -11.66 -5.77 4.68
CA PHE A 513 -12.34 -7.06 4.64
C PHE A 513 -12.37 -7.66 3.24
N GLU A 514 -12.40 -6.83 2.21
CA GLU A 514 -12.22 -7.29 0.83
C GLU A 514 -10.79 -7.83 0.64
N GLN A 515 -9.76 -7.06 1.00
CA GLN A 515 -8.37 -7.48 0.84
C GLN A 515 -8.03 -8.82 1.54
N ASN A 516 -8.62 -9.07 2.72
CA ASN A 516 -8.38 -10.30 3.47
C ASN A 516 -9.42 -11.41 3.24
N GLY A 517 -10.45 -11.15 2.43
CA GLY A 517 -11.52 -12.10 2.08
C GLY A 517 -12.58 -12.34 3.17
N PHE A 518 -12.58 -11.58 4.27
CA PHE A 518 -13.61 -11.67 5.31
C PHE A 518 -14.94 -11.05 4.91
N ILE A 519 -14.95 -10.21 3.86
CA ILE A 519 -16.17 -9.57 3.34
C ILE A 519 -17.28 -10.60 3.11
N TYR A 520 -16.96 -11.78 2.59
CA TYR A 520 -17.91 -12.88 2.39
C TYR A 520 -18.62 -13.34 3.67
N GLN A 521 -17.93 -13.35 4.81
CA GLN A 521 -18.55 -13.74 6.09
C GLN A 521 -19.49 -12.64 6.59
N LEU A 522 -19.10 -11.38 6.40
CA LEU A 522 -19.92 -10.24 6.76
C LEU A 522 -21.16 -10.14 5.87
N ASP A 523 -21.00 -10.27 4.56
CA ASP A 523 -22.09 -10.17 3.59
C ASP A 523 -23.09 -11.30 3.81
N LYS A 524 -22.63 -12.53 4.07
CA LYS A 524 -23.52 -13.63 4.46
C LYS A 524 -24.35 -13.32 5.71
N TYR A 525 -23.76 -12.65 6.70
CA TYR A 525 -24.48 -12.21 7.90
C TYR A 525 -25.52 -11.12 7.56
N VAL A 526 -25.17 -10.17 6.70
CA VAL A 526 -26.10 -9.12 6.23
C VAL A 526 -27.25 -9.72 5.41
N TRP A 527 -26.98 -10.64 4.48
CA TRP A 527 -28.01 -11.34 3.69
C TRP A 527 -28.96 -12.13 4.58
N GLU A 528 -28.41 -12.85 5.58
CA GLU A 528 -29.21 -13.58 6.54
C GLU A 528 -30.09 -12.66 7.38
N ARG A 529 -29.57 -11.49 7.81
CA ARG A 529 -30.35 -10.52 8.58
C ARG A 529 -31.42 -9.85 7.71
N ALA A 530 -31.15 -9.50 6.46
CA ALA A 530 -32.14 -8.98 5.52
C ALA A 530 -33.30 -9.98 5.31
N CYS A 531 -32.97 -11.26 5.12
CA CYS A 531 -33.99 -12.31 5.00
C CYS A 531 -34.84 -12.46 6.26
N GLN A 532 -34.24 -12.31 7.45
CA GLN A 532 -34.97 -12.32 8.72
C GLN A 532 -35.93 -11.13 8.81
N LEU A 533 -35.49 -9.93 8.47
CA LEU A 533 -36.33 -8.72 8.49
C LEU A 533 -37.54 -8.87 7.57
N LEU A 534 -37.33 -9.30 6.32
CA LEU A 534 -38.42 -9.57 5.37
C LEU A 534 -39.42 -10.60 5.93
N ARG A 535 -38.92 -11.64 6.61
CA ARG A 535 -39.78 -12.65 7.23
C ARG A 535 -40.54 -12.11 8.44
N GLU A 536 -39.90 -11.32 9.28
CA GLU A 536 -40.52 -10.66 10.42
C GLU A 536 -41.68 -9.74 9.95
N ASP A 537 -41.50 -8.99 8.87
CA ASP A 537 -42.56 -8.14 8.30
C ASP A 537 -43.73 -8.95 7.74
N MET A 538 -43.44 -10.08 7.07
CA MET A 538 -44.48 -11.03 6.63
C MET A 538 -45.30 -11.60 7.80
N ASP A 539 -44.63 -11.99 8.87
CA ASP A 539 -45.27 -12.59 10.04
C ASP A 539 -46.09 -11.56 10.85
N LYS A 540 -45.67 -10.29 10.84
CA LYS A 540 -46.40 -9.16 11.46
C LYS A 540 -47.56 -8.65 10.59
N GLY A 541 -47.70 -9.10 9.35
CA GLY A 541 -48.74 -8.65 8.42
C GLY A 541 -48.53 -7.23 7.88
N ARG A 542 -47.28 -6.76 7.89
CA ARG A 542 -46.89 -5.44 7.37
C ARG A 542 -46.76 -5.46 5.85
N PRO A 543 -46.79 -4.28 5.18
CA PRO A 543 -46.46 -4.20 3.77
C PRO A 543 -45.01 -4.66 3.54
N ILE A 544 -44.86 -5.67 2.69
CA ILE A 544 -43.55 -6.23 2.38
C ILE A 544 -42.94 -5.42 1.24
N LEU A 545 -41.96 -4.60 1.58
CA LEU A 545 -41.15 -3.87 0.61
C LEU A 545 -39.84 -4.64 0.35
N PRO A 546 -39.32 -4.61 -0.88
CA PRO A 546 -38.04 -5.25 -1.20
C PRO A 546 -36.89 -4.62 -0.40
N ILE A 547 -35.97 -5.48 0.04
CA ILE A 547 -34.70 -5.08 0.64
C ILE A 547 -33.58 -5.48 -0.30
N SER A 548 -32.74 -4.50 -0.63
CA SER A 548 -31.54 -4.68 -1.42
C SER A 548 -30.33 -4.93 -0.56
N VAL A 549 -29.49 -5.85 -1.00
CA VAL A 549 -28.25 -6.23 -0.32
C VAL A 549 -27.08 -6.17 -1.30
N ASN A 550 -25.97 -5.63 -0.83
CA ASN A 550 -24.71 -5.61 -1.57
C ASN A 550 -24.13 -7.02 -1.69
N VAL A 551 -23.60 -7.34 -2.87
CA VAL A 551 -22.83 -8.56 -3.14
C VAL A 551 -21.46 -8.13 -3.63
N SER A 552 -20.45 -8.30 -2.78
CA SER A 552 -19.10 -7.88 -3.13
C SER A 552 -18.56 -8.68 -4.31
N ARG A 553 -17.58 -8.08 -5.01
CA ARG A 553 -16.88 -8.74 -6.12
C ARG A 553 -16.29 -10.10 -5.73
N ILE A 554 -15.79 -10.20 -4.51
CA ILE A 554 -15.13 -11.41 -4.00
C ILE A 554 -16.15 -12.54 -3.82
N ASP A 555 -17.38 -12.21 -3.47
CA ASP A 555 -18.45 -13.19 -3.27
C ASP A 555 -18.89 -13.83 -4.58
N LEU A 556 -18.88 -13.07 -5.67
CA LEU A 556 -19.20 -13.55 -7.02
C LEU A 556 -18.19 -14.58 -7.53
N TYR A 557 -16.94 -14.55 -7.04
CA TYR A 557 -15.96 -15.60 -7.34
C TYR A 557 -16.18 -16.89 -6.55
N SER A 558 -17.05 -16.88 -5.54
CA SER A 558 -17.38 -18.07 -4.76
C SER A 558 -18.21 -19.05 -5.60
N PRO A 559 -17.76 -20.31 -5.79
CA PRO A 559 -18.43 -21.27 -6.67
C PRO A 559 -19.84 -21.67 -6.21
N ASN A 560 -20.23 -21.34 -4.97
CA ASN A 560 -21.50 -21.77 -4.36
C ASN A 560 -22.46 -20.60 -4.05
N ILE A 561 -22.22 -19.39 -4.55
CA ILE A 561 -23.01 -18.20 -4.20
C ILE A 561 -24.51 -18.38 -4.48
N VAL A 562 -24.88 -18.97 -5.62
CA VAL A 562 -26.27 -19.26 -5.99
C VAL A 562 -26.94 -20.18 -4.97
N GLN A 563 -26.24 -21.23 -4.53
CA GLN A 563 -26.75 -22.16 -3.52
C GLN A 563 -26.93 -21.50 -2.16
N VAL A 564 -26.09 -20.52 -1.80
CA VAL A 564 -26.22 -19.77 -0.55
C VAL A 564 -27.54 -19.00 -0.53
N PHE A 565 -27.83 -18.24 -1.59
CA PHE A 565 -29.10 -17.50 -1.69
C PHE A 565 -30.32 -18.42 -1.74
N GLU A 566 -30.26 -19.53 -2.47
CA GLU A 566 -31.33 -20.53 -2.47
C GLU A 566 -31.61 -21.09 -1.07
N ASN A 567 -30.54 -21.38 -0.31
CA ASN A 567 -30.67 -21.90 1.05
C ASN A 567 -31.23 -20.85 2.01
N LEU A 568 -30.83 -19.58 1.90
CA LEU A 568 -31.37 -18.49 2.72
C LEU A 568 -32.87 -18.32 2.49
N ILE A 569 -33.30 -18.25 1.24
CA ILE A 569 -34.70 -18.14 0.87
C ILE A 569 -35.51 -19.34 1.37
N ARG A 570 -34.99 -20.56 1.20
CA ARG A 570 -35.67 -21.77 1.68
C ARG A 570 -35.78 -21.81 3.21
N LYS A 571 -34.73 -21.36 3.90
CA LYS A 571 -34.67 -21.31 5.37
C LYS A 571 -35.70 -20.35 5.94
N TYR A 572 -35.80 -19.14 5.39
CA TYR A 572 -36.71 -18.09 5.87
C TYR A 572 -38.08 -18.08 5.18
N ARG A 573 -38.26 -18.89 4.13
CA ARG A 573 -39.50 -19.03 3.35
C ARG A 573 -40.00 -17.68 2.82
N ILE A 574 -39.11 -16.91 2.19
CA ILE A 574 -39.41 -15.60 1.58
C ILE A 574 -39.47 -15.73 0.04
N PRO A 575 -40.35 -15.03 -0.68
CA PRO A 575 -40.29 -14.98 -2.15
C PRO A 575 -39.03 -14.26 -2.65
N PRO A 576 -38.30 -14.79 -3.66
CA PRO A 576 -37.06 -14.20 -4.17
C PRO A 576 -37.15 -12.75 -4.64
N ARG A 577 -38.30 -12.35 -5.16
CA ARG A 577 -38.57 -10.98 -5.64
C ARG A 577 -38.40 -9.86 -4.60
N TYR A 578 -38.37 -10.20 -3.31
CA TYR A 578 -38.22 -9.20 -2.23
C TYR A 578 -36.77 -9.03 -1.76
N LEU A 579 -35.85 -9.89 -2.22
CA LEU A 579 -34.42 -9.74 -1.94
C LEU A 579 -33.70 -9.32 -3.22
N GLU A 580 -33.42 -8.03 -3.32
CA GLU A 580 -32.72 -7.40 -4.44
C GLU A 580 -31.20 -7.56 -4.23
N LEU A 581 -30.46 -7.92 -5.29
CA LEU A 581 -29.01 -8.13 -5.20
C LEU A 581 -28.27 -7.03 -5.96
N GLU A 582 -27.48 -6.23 -5.24
CA GLU A 582 -26.71 -5.12 -5.80
C GLU A 582 -25.29 -5.59 -6.15
N LEU A 583 -24.93 -5.46 -7.43
CA LEU A 583 -23.60 -5.78 -7.96
C LEU A 583 -22.92 -4.47 -8.38
N THR A 584 -21.62 -4.30 -8.13
CA THR A 584 -20.89 -3.07 -8.52
C THR A 584 -20.32 -3.15 -9.94
N GLU A 585 -20.21 -2.01 -10.65
CA GLU A 585 -19.69 -1.97 -12.03
C GLU A 585 -18.25 -2.54 -12.12
N SER A 586 -17.42 -2.24 -11.11
CA SER A 586 -16.03 -2.71 -11.05
C SER A 586 -15.89 -4.23 -11.01
N ALA A 587 -16.90 -4.95 -10.51
CA ALA A 587 -16.91 -6.41 -10.54
C ALA A 587 -16.84 -6.92 -12.00
N TYR A 588 -17.54 -6.28 -12.93
CA TYR A 588 -17.68 -6.69 -14.33
C TYR A 588 -16.37 -6.64 -15.14
N VAL A 589 -15.42 -5.77 -14.79
CA VAL A 589 -14.26 -5.44 -15.65
C VAL A 589 -13.23 -6.57 -15.76
N GLU A 590 -13.01 -7.38 -14.72
CA GLU A 590 -11.95 -8.41 -14.76
C GLU A 590 -12.41 -9.72 -15.42
N ASN A 591 -13.60 -10.21 -15.07
CA ASN A 591 -14.10 -11.49 -15.57
C ASN A 591 -15.61 -11.43 -15.88
N PRO A 592 -15.99 -10.75 -16.98
CA PRO A 592 -17.39 -10.46 -17.30
C PRO A 592 -18.22 -11.73 -17.55
N GLN A 593 -17.64 -12.76 -18.16
CA GLN A 593 -18.37 -13.99 -18.52
C GLN A 593 -18.91 -14.72 -17.28
N GLN A 594 -18.07 -14.90 -16.26
CA GLN A 594 -18.47 -15.56 -15.02
C GLN A 594 -19.59 -14.80 -14.30
N ILE A 595 -19.50 -13.47 -14.24
CA ILE A 595 -20.50 -12.65 -13.55
C ILE A 595 -21.83 -12.67 -14.30
N ILE A 596 -21.80 -12.59 -15.64
CA ILE A 596 -23.02 -12.71 -16.46
C ILE A 596 -23.70 -14.06 -16.22
N GLU A 597 -22.95 -15.17 -16.17
CA GLU A 597 -23.52 -16.49 -15.90
C GLU A 597 -24.17 -16.59 -14.51
N ILE A 598 -23.52 -16.06 -13.49
CA ILE A 598 -24.05 -16.05 -12.12
C ILE A 598 -25.30 -15.17 -12.03
N ALA A 599 -25.26 -13.97 -12.61
CA ALA A 599 -26.41 -13.07 -12.64
C ALA A 599 -27.61 -13.70 -13.36
N LYS A 600 -27.41 -14.35 -14.51
CA LYS A 600 -28.47 -15.11 -15.22
C LYS A 600 -29.04 -16.23 -14.37
N GLN A 601 -28.21 -16.94 -13.62
CA GLN A 601 -28.67 -18.02 -12.74
C GLN A 601 -29.52 -17.46 -11.58
N LEU A 602 -29.08 -16.37 -10.94
CA LEU A 602 -29.82 -15.72 -9.86
C LEU A 602 -31.15 -15.13 -10.36
N GLN A 603 -31.12 -14.41 -11.49
CA GLN A 603 -32.33 -13.87 -12.12
C GLN A 603 -33.30 -14.99 -12.53
N GLY A 604 -32.80 -16.10 -13.09
CA GLY A 604 -33.61 -17.29 -13.41
C GLY A 604 -34.25 -17.97 -12.18
N LYS A 605 -33.78 -17.66 -10.97
CA LYS A 605 -34.36 -18.11 -9.69
C LYS A 605 -35.32 -17.06 -9.09
N GLY A 606 -35.49 -15.91 -9.74
CA GLY A 606 -36.44 -14.86 -9.39
C GLY A 606 -35.87 -13.75 -8.51
N PHE A 607 -34.54 -13.66 -8.35
CA PHE A 607 -33.89 -12.55 -7.64
C PHE A 607 -33.73 -11.36 -8.59
N PRO A 608 -34.21 -10.15 -8.24
CA PRO A 608 -33.92 -8.95 -9.02
C PRO A 608 -32.45 -8.57 -8.88
N ILE A 609 -31.79 -8.27 -10.00
CA ILE A 609 -30.39 -7.85 -10.07
C ILE A 609 -30.32 -6.34 -10.28
N LEU A 610 -29.67 -5.67 -9.34
CA LEU A 610 -29.45 -4.23 -9.34
C LEU A 610 -27.99 -3.96 -9.69
N MET A 611 -27.79 -3.00 -10.58
CA MET A 611 -26.46 -2.57 -11.00
C MET A 611 -26.09 -1.28 -10.25
N ASP A 612 -25.11 -1.37 -9.36
CA ASP A 612 -24.63 -0.28 -8.51
C ASP A 612 -23.42 0.48 -9.09
N ASP A 613 -23.24 1.73 -8.65
CA ASP A 613 -22.16 2.65 -9.07
C ASP A 613 -22.01 2.85 -10.59
N PHE A 614 -23.12 2.81 -11.35
CA PHE A 614 -23.08 2.92 -12.80
C PHE A 614 -22.57 4.29 -13.27
N GLY A 615 -21.52 4.27 -14.09
CA GLY A 615 -20.90 5.45 -14.70
C GLY A 615 -19.51 5.78 -14.16
N SER A 616 -19.06 5.09 -13.11
CA SER A 616 -17.72 5.25 -12.53
C SER A 616 -16.60 4.55 -13.35
N GLY A 617 -16.95 3.63 -14.25
CA GLY A 617 -16.00 2.84 -15.06
C GLY A 617 -15.95 3.18 -16.56
N TYR A 618 -14.90 2.71 -17.25
CA TYR A 618 -14.65 2.99 -18.68
C TYR A 618 -15.46 2.11 -19.68
N SER A 619 -16.32 1.20 -19.23
CA SER A 619 -16.98 0.19 -20.10
C SER A 619 -18.48 -0.06 -19.84
N SER A 620 -19.17 0.89 -19.21
CA SER A 620 -20.55 0.73 -18.72
C SER A 620 -21.59 0.41 -19.81
N LEU A 621 -21.38 0.85 -21.07
CA LEU A 621 -22.33 0.60 -22.18
C LEU A 621 -22.30 -0.84 -22.71
N ASN A 622 -21.11 -1.45 -22.81
CA ASN A 622 -21.01 -2.85 -23.24
C ASN A 622 -21.55 -3.79 -22.16
N MET A 623 -21.36 -3.43 -20.89
CA MET A 623 -21.96 -4.15 -19.76
C MET A 623 -23.49 -4.12 -19.83
N LEU A 624 -24.08 -2.94 -20.00
CA LEU A 624 -25.54 -2.77 -20.05
C LEU A 624 -26.21 -3.61 -21.16
N LYS A 625 -25.47 -3.91 -22.23
CA LYS A 625 -25.94 -4.76 -23.34
C LYS A 625 -25.98 -6.25 -22.99
N ASP A 626 -24.96 -6.76 -22.31
CA ASP A 626 -24.75 -8.21 -22.14
C ASP A 626 -25.16 -8.73 -20.76
N MET A 627 -25.22 -7.84 -19.75
CA MET A 627 -25.56 -8.17 -18.37
C MET A 627 -27.07 -8.13 -18.13
N PRO A 628 -27.67 -9.16 -17.49
CA PRO A 628 -29.09 -9.17 -17.16
C PRO A 628 -29.36 -8.31 -15.91
N VAL A 629 -29.49 -7.00 -16.11
CA VAL A 629 -29.81 -6.05 -15.04
C VAL A 629 -31.30 -5.74 -15.04
N ASP A 630 -31.95 -5.84 -13.88
CA ASP A 630 -33.36 -5.51 -13.72
C ASP A 630 -33.55 -4.03 -13.36
N ILE A 631 -32.59 -3.43 -12.65
CA ILE A 631 -32.63 -2.04 -12.19
C ILE A 631 -31.22 -1.43 -12.25
N LEU A 632 -31.13 -0.16 -12.64
CA LEU A 632 -29.88 0.60 -12.71
C LEU A 632 -29.81 1.64 -11.59
N LYS A 633 -28.77 1.62 -10.77
CA LYS A 633 -28.48 2.64 -9.76
C LYS A 633 -27.37 3.58 -10.26
N ILE A 634 -27.61 4.89 -10.19
CA ILE A 634 -26.69 5.92 -10.68
C ILE A 634 -26.25 6.81 -9.53
N ASP A 635 -24.94 6.87 -9.23
CA ASP A 635 -24.39 7.76 -8.20
C ASP A 635 -24.26 9.20 -8.73
N LEU A 636 -24.91 10.16 -8.06
CA LEU A 636 -24.80 11.58 -8.37
C LEU A 636 -23.41 12.17 -8.06
N LYS A 637 -22.61 11.54 -7.18
CA LYS A 637 -21.25 12.03 -6.85
C LYS A 637 -20.30 11.99 -8.05
N PHE A 638 -20.47 11.01 -8.95
CA PHE A 638 -19.75 10.96 -10.22
C PHE A 638 -19.90 12.25 -11.05
N LEU A 639 -20.97 13.01 -10.82
CA LEU A 639 -21.30 14.24 -11.54
C LEU A 639 -21.02 15.52 -10.73
N ALA A 640 -20.60 15.40 -9.47
CA ALA A 640 -20.33 16.52 -8.57
C ALA A 640 -18.86 16.98 -8.56
N ASP A 641 -17.93 16.12 -8.98
CA ASP A 641 -16.47 16.34 -8.88
C ASP A 641 -15.84 17.12 -10.04
N SER A 642 -16.62 17.61 -11.01
CA SER A 642 -16.11 18.64 -11.92
C SER A 642 -16.30 20.00 -11.29
N ASP A 643 -15.19 20.71 -11.07
CA ASP A 643 -15.05 22.06 -10.53
C ASP A 643 -16.21 23.04 -10.86
N LYS A 644 -16.31 24.11 -10.08
CA LYS A 644 -17.28 25.24 -10.10
C LYS A 644 -17.57 25.92 -11.46
N GLU A 645 -17.16 25.34 -12.58
CA GLU A 645 -17.45 25.65 -13.97
C GLU A 645 -18.19 24.51 -14.72
N ASP A 646 -18.97 23.64 -14.06
CA ASP A 646 -19.79 22.67 -14.81
C ASP A 646 -20.90 23.41 -15.60
N ASN A 647 -20.65 23.59 -16.90
CA ASN A 647 -21.53 24.18 -17.91
C ASN A 647 -22.80 23.32 -18.18
N GLY A 648 -23.36 22.66 -17.17
CA GLY A 648 -24.47 21.71 -17.28
C GLY A 648 -24.10 20.41 -18.00
N ARG A 649 -22.81 20.05 -18.09
CA ARG A 649 -22.39 18.80 -18.76
C ARG A 649 -22.76 17.59 -17.91
N GLY A 650 -22.58 17.63 -16.60
CA GLY A 650 -22.98 16.55 -15.70
C GLY A 650 -24.48 16.24 -15.81
N GLY A 651 -25.31 17.28 -15.81
CA GLY A 651 -26.77 17.15 -16.01
C GLY A 651 -27.15 16.56 -17.39
N ASN A 652 -26.44 16.91 -18.45
CA ASN A 652 -26.68 16.36 -19.79
C ASN A 652 -26.31 14.87 -19.89
N ILE A 653 -25.23 14.45 -19.24
CA ILE A 653 -24.83 13.05 -19.17
C ILE A 653 -25.89 12.26 -18.41
N LEU A 654 -26.32 12.74 -17.24
CA LEU A 654 -27.36 12.08 -16.44
C LEU A 654 -28.67 11.92 -17.22
N ASN A 655 -29.13 12.98 -17.89
CA ASN A 655 -30.32 12.93 -18.75
C ASN A 655 -30.16 11.90 -19.88
N SER A 656 -28.98 11.77 -20.46
CA SER A 656 -28.71 10.80 -21.53
C SER A 656 -28.73 9.36 -21.01
N VAL A 657 -28.13 9.10 -19.84
CA VAL A 657 -28.13 7.77 -19.21
C VAL A 657 -29.54 7.36 -18.79
N VAL A 658 -30.29 8.25 -18.12
CA VAL A 658 -31.68 7.98 -17.73
C VAL A 658 -32.55 7.66 -18.94
N ARG A 659 -32.37 8.40 -20.05
CA ARG A 659 -33.10 8.11 -21.31
C ARG A 659 -32.72 6.77 -21.92
N MET A 660 -31.43 6.43 -21.90
CA MET A 660 -30.96 5.15 -22.45
C MET A 660 -31.51 3.96 -21.65
N ALA A 661 -31.48 4.04 -20.32
CA ALA A 661 -32.05 3.00 -19.46
C ALA A 661 -33.54 2.81 -19.73
N LYS A 662 -34.29 3.91 -19.91
CA LYS A 662 -35.70 3.87 -20.32
C LYS A 662 -35.94 3.19 -21.66
N TRP A 663 -35.11 3.46 -22.68
CA TRP A 663 -35.19 2.77 -23.98
C TRP A 663 -34.92 1.27 -23.89
N LEU A 664 -34.18 0.85 -22.87
CA LEU A 664 -33.91 -0.56 -22.58
C LEU A 664 -34.93 -1.17 -21.61
N HIS A 665 -35.95 -0.39 -21.21
CA HIS A 665 -36.95 -0.77 -20.21
C HIS A 665 -36.35 -1.16 -18.85
N ILE A 666 -35.24 -0.52 -18.47
CA ILE A 666 -34.57 -0.70 -17.19
C ILE A 666 -34.92 0.48 -16.27
N PRO A 667 -35.66 0.27 -15.16
CA PRO A 667 -35.91 1.29 -14.15
C PRO A 667 -34.60 1.85 -13.56
N VAL A 668 -34.63 3.14 -13.20
CA VAL A 668 -33.45 3.86 -12.70
C VAL A 668 -33.69 4.39 -11.29
N ILE A 669 -32.73 4.11 -10.41
CA ILE A 669 -32.61 4.70 -9.07
C ILE A 669 -31.45 5.70 -9.08
N ALA A 670 -31.72 6.97 -8.80
CA ALA A 670 -30.66 7.95 -8.60
C ALA A 670 -30.24 8.01 -7.12
N GLU A 671 -28.95 7.83 -6.87
CA GLU A 671 -28.35 7.78 -5.54
C GLU A 671 -27.62 9.07 -5.18
N GLY A 672 -27.50 9.35 -3.88
CA GLY A 672 -26.77 10.52 -3.40
C GLY A 672 -27.55 11.84 -3.59
N VAL A 673 -28.89 11.80 -3.60
CA VAL A 673 -29.71 13.02 -3.63
C VAL A 673 -29.64 13.74 -2.28
N GLU A 674 -29.00 14.91 -2.24
CA GLU A 674 -28.77 15.67 -1.01
C GLU A 674 -29.59 16.97 -0.94
N THR A 675 -30.07 17.46 -2.08
CA THR A 675 -30.79 18.75 -2.17
C THR A 675 -32.10 18.66 -2.94
N GLN A 676 -33.05 19.55 -2.63
CA GLN A 676 -34.31 19.69 -3.38
C GLN A 676 -34.07 19.99 -4.87
N GLN A 677 -33.04 20.79 -5.19
CA GLN A 677 -32.73 21.14 -6.58
C GLN A 677 -32.33 19.90 -7.41
N GLN A 678 -31.58 18.96 -6.82
CA GLN A 678 -31.25 17.69 -7.46
C GLN A 678 -32.50 16.83 -7.67
N ALA A 679 -33.40 16.76 -6.67
CA ALA A 679 -34.67 16.04 -6.80
C ALA A 679 -35.56 16.63 -7.90
N ASP A 680 -35.68 17.96 -7.99
CA ASP A 680 -36.45 18.64 -9.03
C ASP A 680 -35.86 18.42 -10.44
N PHE A 681 -34.53 18.41 -10.55
CA PHE A 681 -33.83 18.08 -11.79
C PHE A 681 -34.10 16.64 -12.23
N LEU A 682 -33.95 15.67 -11.31
CA LEU A 682 -34.25 14.26 -11.54
C LEU A 682 -35.70 14.06 -11.98
N ARG A 683 -36.64 14.83 -11.41
CA ARG A 683 -38.06 14.81 -11.79
C ARG A 683 -38.26 15.32 -13.22
N THR A 684 -37.49 16.33 -13.62
CA THR A 684 -37.55 16.93 -14.96
C THR A 684 -37.01 16.00 -16.05
N ILE A 685 -35.97 15.20 -15.75
CA ILE A 685 -35.43 14.20 -16.68
C ILE A 685 -36.21 12.87 -16.65
N GLY A 686 -37.16 12.74 -15.72
CA GLY A 686 -38.06 11.60 -15.59
C GLY A 686 -37.47 10.41 -14.85
N CYS A 687 -36.56 10.63 -13.89
CA CYS A 687 -36.12 9.55 -13.00
C CYS A 687 -37.31 9.05 -12.15
N GLU A 688 -37.41 7.73 -11.97
CA GLU A 688 -38.56 7.09 -11.31
C GLU A 688 -38.34 6.96 -9.80
N CYS A 689 -37.13 6.57 -9.42
CA CYS A 689 -36.77 6.22 -8.04
C CYS A 689 -35.55 7.01 -7.58
N VAL A 690 -35.52 7.37 -6.30
CA VAL A 690 -34.44 8.15 -5.71
C VAL A 690 -34.05 7.63 -4.32
N GLN A 691 -32.77 7.78 -4.01
CA GLN A 691 -32.19 7.45 -2.71
C GLN A 691 -31.17 8.53 -2.33
N GLY A 692 -31.23 9.04 -1.10
CA GLY A 692 -30.29 10.07 -0.66
C GLY A 692 -30.67 10.77 0.64
N PHE A 693 -29.73 11.54 1.17
CA PHE A 693 -29.86 12.20 2.48
C PHE A 693 -30.91 13.30 2.51
N PHE A 694 -31.34 13.82 1.35
CA PHE A 694 -32.45 14.74 1.25
C PHE A 694 -33.75 14.12 1.79
N TYR A 695 -34.00 12.86 1.45
CA TYR A 695 -35.20 12.13 1.88
C TYR A 695 -34.98 11.47 3.24
N SER A 696 -33.97 10.60 3.33
CA SER A 696 -33.65 9.89 4.55
C SER A 696 -32.21 9.40 4.56
N LYS A 697 -31.56 9.54 5.71
CA LYS A 697 -30.29 8.89 5.97
C LYS A 697 -30.53 7.39 6.24
N PRO A 698 -29.50 6.54 6.13
CA PRO A 698 -29.57 5.18 6.64
C PRO A 698 -29.99 5.20 8.11
N VAL A 699 -31.09 4.52 8.42
CA VAL A 699 -31.73 4.55 9.74
C VAL A 699 -31.75 3.15 10.37
N PRO A 700 -31.79 3.06 11.71
CA PRO A 700 -32.07 1.80 12.40
C PRO A 700 -33.39 1.18 11.95
N VAL A 701 -33.49 -0.15 12.05
CA VAL A 701 -34.66 -0.92 11.57
C VAL A 701 -35.97 -0.46 12.23
N ASP A 702 -35.96 -0.18 13.52
CA ASP A 702 -37.12 0.31 14.28
C ASP A 702 -37.65 1.66 13.75
N VAL A 703 -36.74 2.55 13.35
CA VAL A 703 -37.11 3.84 12.74
C VAL A 703 -37.64 3.63 11.32
N TYR A 704 -37.04 2.73 10.55
CA TYR A 704 -37.51 2.37 9.22
C TYR A 704 -38.94 1.81 9.24
N GLU A 705 -39.23 0.88 10.15
CA GLU A 705 -40.57 0.32 10.35
C GLU A 705 -41.61 1.42 10.59
N GLY A 706 -41.28 2.43 11.40
CA GLY A 706 -42.16 3.57 11.64
C GLY A 706 -42.42 4.46 10.42
N LEU A 707 -41.46 4.59 9.50
CA LEU A 707 -41.64 5.34 8.24
C LEU A 707 -42.56 4.60 7.27
N VAL A 708 -42.42 3.27 7.18
CA VAL A 708 -43.27 2.43 6.34
C VAL A 708 -44.71 2.42 6.85
N ASP A 709 -44.90 2.32 8.16
CA ASP A 709 -46.23 2.29 8.81
C ASP A 709 -46.99 3.64 8.64
N GLN A 710 -46.30 4.78 8.50
CA GLN A 710 -46.93 6.10 8.31
C GLN A 710 -47.35 6.40 6.86
N GLY A 711 -46.76 5.73 5.87
CA GLY A 711 -46.97 6.00 4.44
C GLY A 711 -48.07 5.17 3.76
N TYR A 712 -48.76 4.27 4.49
CA TYR A 712 -49.62 3.25 3.89
C TYR A 712 -51.10 3.64 3.87
N SER A 713 -51.67 3.79 2.66
CA SER A 713 -53.09 3.68 2.36
C SER A 713 -53.24 2.68 1.21
N SER A 714 -54.18 1.75 1.35
CA SER A 714 -54.27 0.45 0.69
C SER A 714 -54.23 0.44 -0.85
N ASP A 715 -53.16 -0.08 -1.44
CA ASP A 715 -53.12 -1.28 -2.31
C ASP A 715 -51.70 -1.44 -2.91
N PRO A 716 -51.12 -2.65 -2.98
CA PRO A 716 -49.85 -2.87 -3.64
C PRO A 716 -50.04 -2.81 -5.15
N VAL A 717 -49.64 -1.72 -5.79
CA VAL A 717 -49.49 -1.67 -7.25
C VAL A 717 -48.27 -2.51 -7.59
N LEU A 718 -48.49 -3.76 -7.99
CA LEU A 718 -47.55 -4.46 -8.86
C LEU A 718 -47.46 -3.62 -10.15
N VAL A 719 -46.29 -3.03 -10.40
CA VAL A 719 -45.98 -2.44 -11.71
C VAL A 719 -45.87 -3.59 -12.70
N HIS A 720 -46.99 -3.97 -13.31
CA HIS A 720 -47.00 -4.66 -14.59
C HIS A 720 -46.70 -3.61 -15.66
N LEU A 721 -45.46 -3.60 -16.17
CA LEU A 721 -45.12 -2.95 -17.43
C LEU A 721 -45.81 -3.71 -18.56
N GLY A 722 -47.07 -3.35 -18.81
CA GLY A 722 -47.80 -3.73 -20.01
C GLY A 722 -47.30 -2.90 -21.19
N THR A 723 -46.82 -3.59 -22.22
CA THR A 723 -46.62 -3.06 -23.56
C THR A 723 -47.94 -2.50 -24.10
N ASP A 724 -48.02 -1.18 -24.31
CA ASP A 724 -48.90 -0.59 -25.31
C ASP A 724 -48.40 0.81 -25.67
N GLU A 725 -48.30 1.05 -26.99
CA GLU A 725 -47.70 2.22 -27.67
C GLU A 725 -48.42 3.57 -27.38
N THR A 726 -49.36 3.62 -26.44
CA THR A 726 -50.05 4.85 -26.00
C THR A 726 -49.33 5.62 -24.88
N VAL A 727 -48.31 5.03 -24.24
CA VAL A 727 -47.59 5.66 -23.10
C VAL A 727 -46.58 6.74 -23.54
N ASP A 728 -46.14 6.70 -24.80
CA ASP A 728 -45.08 7.58 -25.33
C ASP A 728 -45.46 9.07 -25.44
N MET A 729 -46.76 9.41 -25.45
CA MET A 729 -47.20 10.81 -25.41
C MET A 729 -47.36 11.40 -24.00
N MET A 730 -47.60 10.56 -22.98
CA MET A 730 -47.66 11.01 -21.58
C MET A 730 -46.25 11.29 -21.04
N THR A 731 -45.24 10.61 -21.55
CA THR A 731 -43.82 10.80 -21.23
C THR A 731 -43.07 11.54 -22.34
N MET A 732 -43.42 12.82 -22.55
CA MET A 732 -42.60 13.70 -23.40
C MET A 732 -41.15 13.77 -22.88
N SER A 733 -40.18 13.51 -23.77
CA SER A 733 -38.76 13.61 -23.46
C SER A 733 -38.42 14.95 -22.77
N ALA A 734 -37.41 14.99 -21.91
CA ALA A 734 -37.04 16.21 -21.16
C ALA A 734 -36.82 17.46 -22.05
N GLN A 735 -36.43 17.28 -23.33
CA GLN A 735 -36.27 18.36 -24.31
C GLN A 735 -37.63 18.92 -24.75
N LEU A 736 -38.62 18.05 -24.95
CA LEU A 736 -39.99 18.45 -25.27
C LEU A 736 -40.70 19.05 -24.05
N THR A 737 -40.40 18.60 -22.83
CA THR A 737 -40.89 19.25 -21.59
C THR A 737 -40.33 20.67 -21.45
N VAL A 738 -39.04 20.88 -21.72
CA VAL A 738 -38.45 22.24 -21.73
C VAL A 738 -39.09 23.10 -22.82
N LEU A 739 -39.28 22.60 -24.05
CA LEU A 739 -39.98 23.32 -25.12
C LEU A 739 -41.45 23.64 -24.74
N PHE A 740 -42.15 22.69 -24.13
CA PHE A 740 -43.53 22.83 -23.67
C PHE A 740 -43.66 23.89 -22.57
N ASN A 741 -42.69 23.96 -21.64
CA ASN A 741 -42.65 24.95 -20.56
C ASN A 741 -42.02 26.30 -20.95
N SER A 742 -41.18 26.35 -21.98
CA SER A 742 -40.56 27.59 -22.51
C SER A 742 -41.40 28.28 -23.58
N SER A 743 -42.49 27.66 -24.01
CA SER A 743 -43.49 28.27 -24.88
C SER A 743 -44.19 29.43 -24.14
N GLY A 744 -44.17 30.64 -24.71
CA GLY A 744 -44.63 31.87 -24.06
C GLY A 744 -46.14 31.98 -23.77
N GLY A 745 -46.95 30.99 -24.17
CA GLY A 745 -48.40 30.95 -23.96
C GLY A 745 -48.84 29.88 -22.96
N ALA A 746 -50.09 29.96 -22.48
CA ALA A 746 -50.68 28.92 -21.66
C ALA A 746 -51.10 27.75 -22.55
N ILE A 747 -50.62 26.54 -22.25
CA ILE A 747 -50.87 25.35 -23.07
C ILE A 747 -51.37 24.23 -22.17
N GLY A 748 -52.37 23.50 -22.63
CA GLY A 748 -52.84 22.28 -22.01
C GLY A 748 -53.09 21.15 -23.00
N LEU A 749 -52.88 19.94 -22.51
CA LEU A 749 -53.08 18.67 -23.21
C LEU A 749 -54.25 17.97 -22.52
N TYR A 750 -55.25 17.63 -23.31
CA TYR A 750 -56.55 17.18 -22.82
C TYR A 750 -56.92 15.86 -23.49
N GLU A 751 -57.63 15.01 -22.76
CA GLU A 751 -58.20 13.77 -23.27
C GLU A 751 -59.72 13.87 -23.27
N LEU A 752 -60.33 13.57 -24.41
CA LEU A 752 -61.77 13.46 -24.56
C LEU A 752 -62.15 11.98 -24.67
N VAL A 753 -62.86 11.46 -23.67
CA VAL A 753 -63.41 10.10 -23.65
C VAL A 753 -64.93 10.18 -23.67
N GLY A 754 -65.54 9.91 -24.82
CA GLY A 754 -66.98 10.09 -25.02
C GLY A 754 -67.40 11.57 -24.88
N SER A 755 -68.03 11.91 -23.74
CA SER A 755 -68.47 13.29 -23.40
C SER A 755 -67.67 13.91 -22.24
N SER A 756 -66.73 13.16 -21.65
CA SER A 756 -65.90 13.64 -20.55
C SER A 756 -64.58 14.18 -21.10
N LEU A 757 -64.24 15.41 -20.72
CA LEU A 757 -62.98 16.06 -21.07
C LEU A 757 -62.12 16.19 -19.82
N GLU A 758 -60.91 15.65 -19.87
CA GLU A 758 -59.97 15.62 -18.74
C GLU A 758 -58.66 16.31 -19.11
N ILE A 759 -58.02 16.94 -18.12
CA ILE A 759 -56.70 17.57 -18.29
C ILE A 759 -55.63 16.51 -18.01
N LEU A 760 -54.82 16.19 -19.02
CA LEU A 760 -53.67 15.32 -18.84
C LEU A 760 -52.46 16.09 -18.33
N ARG A 761 -52.21 17.27 -18.90
CA ARG A 761 -51.03 18.08 -18.56
C ARG A 761 -51.20 19.53 -18.96
N VAL A 762 -50.62 20.45 -18.20
CA VAL A 762 -50.52 21.88 -18.56
C VAL A 762 -49.11 22.39 -18.33
N ASN A 763 -48.72 23.45 -19.06
CA ASN A 763 -47.40 24.07 -18.92
C ASN A 763 -47.37 25.15 -17.82
N ASP A 764 -46.18 25.67 -17.49
CA ASP A 764 -46.04 26.75 -16.50
C ASP A 764 -46.76 28.05 -16.91
N GLY A 765 -46.91 28.30 -18.22
CA GLY A 765 -47.69 29.42 -18.75
C GLY A 765 -49.16 29.37 -18.32
N TYR A 766 -49.76 28.18 -18.27
CA TYR A 766 -51.12 27.97 -17.78
C TYR A 766 -51.28 28.38 -16.31
N PHE A 767 -50.37 27.92 -15.45
CA PHE A 767 -50.43 28.26 -14.02
C PHE A 767 -50.21 29.76 -13.78
N LYS A 768 -49.30 30.39 -14.54
CA LYS A 768 -49.08 31.84 -14.47
C LYS A 768 -50.30 32.64 -14.91
N LEU A 769 -51.00 32.20 -15.96
CA LEU A 769 -52.15 32.91 -16.49
C LEU A 769 -53.40 32.82 -15.59
N PHE A 770 -53.67 31.63 -15.04
CA PHE A 770 -54.93 31.37 -14.34
C PHE A 770 -54.81 31.30 -12.82
N GLY A 771 -53.60 31.09 -12.29
CA GLY A 771 -53.32 31.03 -10.85
C GLY A 771 -53.95 29.84 -10.14
N ASP A 772 -54.28 28.77 -10.86
CA ASP A 772 -54.90 27.59 -10.25
C ASP A 772 -53.88 26.74 -9.49
N PRO A 773 -54.18 26.27 -8.26
CA PRO A 773 -53.32 25.35 -7.53
C PRO A 773 -53.26 23.99 -8.25
N ARG A 774 -52.08 23.38 -8.27
CA ARG A 774 -51.82 22.11 -8.99
C ARG A 774 -52.72 20.98 -8.53
N GLU A 775 -52.99 20.89 -7.23
CA GLU A 775 -53.89 19.89 -6.63
C GLU A 775 -55.33 19.99 -7.19
N LYS A 776 -55.78 21.19 -7.55
CA LYS A 776 -57.12 21.41 -8.12
C LYS A 776 -57.17 21.08 -9.62
N VAL A 777 -56.04 21.21 -10.32
CA VAL A 777 -55.93 20.90 -11.75
C VAL A 777 -55.78 19.41 -12.00
N TYR A 778 -55.18 18.65 -11.08
CA TYR A 778 -54.97 17.20 -11.20
C TYR A 778 -55.76 16.37 -10.18
N GLY A 779 -56.62 17.00 -9.37
CA GLY A 779 -57.45 16.35 -8.38
C GLY A 779 -58.72 15.71 -8.99
N PRO A 780 -59.44 14.89 -8.21
CA PRO A 780 -60.65 14.20 -8.66
C PRO A 780 -61.83 15.15 -8.99
N ASP A 781 -61.85 16.36 -8.43
CA ASP A 781 -62.85 17.41 -8.69
C ASP A 781 -62.42 18.38 -9.82
N ASN A 782 -61.81 17.86 -10.89
CA ASN A 782 -61.29 18.66 -12.01
C ASN A 782 -62.34 18.89 -13.11
N GLU A 783 -63.50 19.44 -12.76
CA GLU A 783 -64.50 19.82 -13.77
C GLU A 783 -64.05 21.07 -14.54
N ILE A 784 -63.68 20.89 -15.80
CA ILE A 784 -63.21 21.99 -16.68
C ILE A 784 -64.31 23.03 -16.88
N MET A 785 -65.58 22.59 -16.92
CA MET A 785 -66.73 23.44 -17.21
C MET A 785 -66.98 24.49 -16.13
N ASP A 786 -66.65 24.22 -14.87
CA ASP A 786 -66.76 25.17 -13.75
C ASP A 786 -65.85 26.39 -13.91
N ARG A 787 -64.81 26.26 -14.74
CA ARG A 787 -63.82 27.30 -14.99
C ARG A 787 -64.26 28.23 -16.12
N ILE A 788 -65.20 27.81 -16.96
CA ILE A 788 -65.70 28.57 -18.12
C ILE A 788 -67.01 29.26 -17.74
N MET A 789 -67.18 30.52 -18.13
CA MET A 789 -68.43 31.24 -17.85
C MET A 789 -69.63 30.53 -18.51
N PRO A 790 -70.79 30.41 -17.83
CA PRO A 790 -71.96 29.69 -18.34
C PRO A 790 -72.39 30.12 -19.75
N GLU A 791 -72.28 31.43 -20.04
CA GLU A 791 -72.62 32.04 -21.34
C GLU A 791 -71.69 31.61 -22.50
N ASP A 792 -70.48 31.10 -22.20
CA ASP A 792 -69.46 30.72 -23.18
C ASP A 792 -69.19 29.19 -23.18
N GLN A 793 -69.87 28.42 -22.34
CA GLN A 793 -69.74 26.95 -22.27
C GLN A 793 -70.17 26.26 -23.57
N GLU A 794 -71.24 26.73 -24.21
CA GLU A 794 -71.72 26.18 -25.49
C GLU A 794 -70.71 26.45 -26.62
N LYS A 795 -70.09 27.63 -26.63
CA LYS A 795 -69.02 28.00 -27.58
C LYS A 795 -67.78 27.14 -27.39
N PHE A 796 -67.42 26.82 -26.13
CA PHE A 796 -66.31 25.92 -25.84
C PHE A 796 -66.57 24.51 -26.37
N TRP A 797 -67.75 23.95 -26.14
CA TRP A 797 -68.09 22.62 -26.70
C TRP A 797 -68.23 22.62 -28.21
N GLN A 798 -68.65 23.74 -28.81
CA GLN A 798 -68.63 23.90 -30.25
C GLN A 798 -67.18 23.91 -30.78
N LEU A 799 -66.26 24.63 -30.12
CA LEU A 799 -64.83 24.63 -30.45
C LEU A 799 -64.24 23.21 -30.42
N ILE A 800 -64.51 22.44 -29.35
CA ILE A 800 -63.99 21.08 -29.22
C ILE A 800 -64.57 20.16 -30.32
N ARG A 801 -65.89 20.20 -30.54
CA ARG A 801 -66.54 19.38 -31.58
C ARG A 801 -66.02 19.72 -32.97
N GLU A 802 -65.90 21.01 -33.30
CA GLU A 802 -65.39 21.44 -34.60
C GLU A 802 -63.92 21.07 -34.80
N ALA A 803 -63.09 21.14 -33.75
CA ALA A 803 -61.70 20.70 -33.83
C ALA A 803 -61.59 19.19 -34.08
N VAL A 804 -62.44 18.39 -33.45
CA VAL A 804 -62.52 16.93 -33.66
C VAL A 804 -63.00 16.59 -35.07
N ASP A 805 -64.07 17.24 -35.54
CA ASP A 805 -64.67 16.97 -36.85
C ASP A 805 -63.79 17.42 -38.03
N LYS A 806 -63.16 18.60 -37.92
CA LYS A 806 -62.35 19.19 -39.01
C LYS A 806 -60.89 18.72 -39.00
N LYS A 807 -60.44 18.03 -37.93
CA LYS A 807 -59.03 17.62 -37.69
C LYS A 807 -58.01 18.74 -37.94
N ASN A 808 -58.39 20.00 -37.67
CA ASN A 808 -57.55 21.16 -37.92
C ASN A 808 -57.72 22.18 -36.78
N GLY A 809 -56.79 23.12 -36.64
CA GLY A 809 -56.83 24.10 -35.55
C GLY A 809 -58.05 25.02 -35.63
N CYS A 810 -58.98 24.91 -34.67
CA CYS A 810 -60.12 25.82 -34.53
C CYS A 810 -59.85 26.82 -33.39
N GLU A 811 -60.43 28.02 -33.47
CA GLU A 811 -60.22 29.09 -32.49
C GLU A 811 -61.56 29.63 -31.98
N ALA A 812 -61.65 29.91 -30.68
CA ALA A 812 -62.78 30.60 -30.07
C ALA A 812 -62.30 31.55 -28.96
N GLU A 813 -63.00 32.67 -28.78
CA GLU A 813 -62.78 33.60 -27.69
C GLU A 813 -63.81 33.32 -26.58
N ILE A 814 -63.34 32.94 -25.40
CA ILE A 814 -64.18 32.57 -24.25
C ILE A 814 -63.75 33.30 -22.98
N ARG A 815 -64.69 33.51 -22.05
CA ARG A 815 -64.38 34.01 -20.71
C ARG A 815 -64.16 32.87 -19.74
N ARG A 816 -63.04 32.95 -19.02
CA ARG A 816 -62.65 31.98 -18.00
C ARG A 816 -62.50 32.64 -16.64
N ARG A 817 -62.97 31.96 -15.59
CA ARG A 817 -62.80 32.37 -14.19
C ARG A 817 -61.48 31.83 -13.64
N CYS A 818 -60.65 32.71 -13.09
CA CYS A 818 -59.42 32.36 -12.40
C CYS A 818 -59.68 32.00 -10.93
N SER A 819 -58.74 31.31 -10.30
CA SER A 819 -58.87 30.90 -8.88
C SER A 819 -58.98 32.08 -7.90
N ASN A 820 -58.50 33.27 -8.27
CA ASN A 820 -58.65 34.51 -7.50
C ASN A 820 -60.01 35.22 -7.70
N GLY A 821 -60.95 34.62 -8.46
CA GLY A 821 -62.27 35.18 -8.75
C GLY A 821 -62.32 36.18 -9.91
N SER A 822 -61.18 36.54 -10.50
CA SER A 822 -61.14 37.41 -11.69
C SER A 822 -61.58 36.68 -12.96
N VAL A 823 -62.02 37.45 -13.96
CA VAL A 823 -62.48 36.92 -15.25
C VAL A 823 -61.52 37.39 -16.34
N VAL A 824 -60.97 36.44 -17.08
CA VAL A 824 -60.00 36.66 -18.15
C VAL A 824 -60.64 36.28 -19.48
N TRP A 825 -60.47 37.12 -20.50
CA TRP A 825 -60.81 36.76 -21.87
C TRP A 825 -59.66 35.98 -22.48
N VAL A 826 -59.95 34.77 -22.94
CA VAL A 826 -58.95 33.86 -23.48
C VAL A 826 -59.31 33.54 -24.92
N ARG A 827 -58.36 33.76 -25.83
CA ARG A 827 -58.43 33.14 -27.16
C ARG A 827 -57.89 31.73 -27.02
N MET A 828 -58.73 30.76 -27.33
CA MET A 828 -58.41 29.35 -27.19
C MET A 828 -58.38 28.70 -28.56
N ARG A 829 -57.24 28.08 -28.88
CA ARG A 829 -57.06 27.29 -30.11
C ARG A 829 -57.00 25.81 -29.76
N ALA A 830 -57.93 25.03 -30.29
CA ALA A 830 -57.97 23.58 -30.12
C ALA A 830 -57.44 22.88 -31.38
N SER A 831 -56.52 21.94 -31.23
CA SER A 831 -56.00 21.10 -32.31
C SER A 831 -56.01 19.63 -31.88
N VAL A 832 -56.38 18.72 -32.77
CA VAL A 832 -56.36 17.27 -32.48
C VAL A 832 -54.94 16.75 -32.72
N ILE A 833 -54.38 16.04 -31.74
CA ILE A 833 -53.08 15.40 -31.88
C ILE A 833 -53.25 13.98 -32.41
N CYS A 834 -54.12 13.21 -31.75
CA CYS A 834 -54.42 11.83 -32.09
C CYS A 834 -55.89 11.53 -31.78
N ALA A 835 -56.53 10.68 -32.58
CA ALA A 835 -57.89 10.23 -32.37
C ALA A 835 -57.97 8.73 -32.65
N GLU A 836 -58.16 7.92 -31.61
CA GLU A 836 -58.26 6.47 -31.68
C GLU A 836 -59.52 5.97 -30.97
N ASN A 837 -60.38 5.28 -31.71
CA ASN A 837 -61.62 4.67 -31.23
C ASN A 837 -62.53 5.63 -30.43
N MET A 838 -62.43 5.57 -29.09
CA MET A 838 -63.27 6.27 -28.10
C MET A 838 -62.53 7.43 -27.40
N ARG A 839 -61.25 7.66 -27.74
CA ARG A 839 -60.37 8.62 -27.07
C ARG A 839 -59.80 9.60 -28.09
N THR A 840 -59.96 10.89 -27.83
CA THR A 840 -59.36 11.95 -28.65
C THR A 840 -58.45 12.81 -27.80
N LEU A 841 -57.17 12.90 -28.20
CA LEU A 841 -56.17 13.75 -27.58
C LEU A 841 -56.19 15.13 -28.23
N LEU A 842 -56.34 16.16 -27.40
CA LEU A 842 -56.50 17.56 -27.79
C LEU A 842 -55.36 18.41 -27.23
N TYR A 843 -54.84 19.29 -28.08
CA TYR A 843 -53.86 20.32 -27.77
C TYR A 843 -54.54 21.68 -27.76
N LEU A 844 -54.55 22.34 -26.61
CA LEU A 844 -55.23 23.61 -26.39
C LEU A 844 -54.23 24.70 -26.03
N VAL A 845 -54.10 25.70 -26.90
CA VAL A 845 -53.31 26.91 -26.67
C VAL A 845 -54.24 28.02 -26.23
N MET A 846 -53.86 28.72 -25.17
CA MET A 846 -54.62 29.77 -24.51
C MET A 846 -53.80 31.06 -24.46
N GLU A 847 -54.35 32.12 -25.03
CA GLU A 847 -53.76 33.45 -25.05
C GLU A 847 -54.66 34.44 -24.32
N ASP A 848 -54.07 35.28 -23.46
CA ASP A 848 -54.79 36.35 -22.77
C ASP A 848 -55.09 37.51 -23.73
N ILE A 849 -56.35 37.67 -24.09
CA ILE A 849 -56.84 38.77 -24.92
C ILE A 849 -57.64 39.79 -24.11
N THR A 850 -57.58 39.74 -22.78
CA THR A 850 -58.26 40.70 -21.88
C THR A 850 -57.93 42.16 -22.20
N PRO A 851 -56.67 42.54 -22.51
CA PRO A 851 -56.36 43.92 -22.92
C PRO A 851 -57.10 44.32 -24.21
N LEU A 852 -57.08 43.45 -25.22
CA LEU A 852 -57.74 43.66 -26.51
C LEU A 852 -59.27 43.71 -26.39
N ALA A 853 -59.85 42.87 -25.52
CA ALA A 853 -61.28 42.86 -25.24
C ALA A 853 -61.73 44.16 -24.54
N ARG A 854 -60.91 44.70 -23.63
CA ARG A 854 -61.17 46.01 -22.99
C ARG A 854 -61.11 47.15 -24.00
N GLU A 855 -60.15 47.13 -24.92
CA GLU A 855 -60.01 48.14 -25.97
C GLU A 855 -61.18 48.08 -26.98
N ARG A 856 -61.59 46.87 -27.41
CA ARG A 856 -62.79 46.66 -28.24
C ARG A 856 -64.06 47.16 -27.56
N ALA A 857 -64.22 46.92 -26.25
CA ALA A 857 -65.37 47.40 -25.49
C ALA A 857 -65.38 48.93 -25.39
N GLN A 858 -64.22 49.57 -25.20
CA GLN A 858 -64.08 51.03 -25.22
C GLN A 858 -64.38 51.61 -26.60
N LEU A 859 -63.83 51.02 -27.67
CA LEU A 859 -64.12 51.41 -29.06
C LEU A 859 -65.60 51.25 -29.40
N LYS A 860 -66.25 50.18 -28.93
CA LYS A 860 -67.69 49.98 -29.12
C LYS A 860 -68.51 51.03 -28.36
N ALA A 861 -68.17 51.33 -27.11
CA ALA A 861 -68.83 52.40 -26.35
C ALA A 861 -68.61 53.79 -26.96
N ILE A 862 -67.42 54.05 -27.53
CA ILE A 862 -67.12 55.28 -28.26
C ILE A 862 -67.90 55.32 -29.58
N ARG A 863 -67.98 54.22 -30.33
CA ARG A 863 -68.79 54.11 -31.56
C ARG A 863 -70.29 54.28 -31.28
N GLU A 864 -70.81 53.70 -30.21
CA GLU A 864 -72.21 53.87 -29.82
C GLU A 864 -72.51 55.31 -29.40
N ARG A 865 -71.58 55.98 -28.70
CA ARG A 865 -71.68 57.43 -28.42
C ARG A 865 -71.60 58.28 -29.70
N LEU A 866 -70.73 57.95 -30.65
CA LEU A 866 -70.61 58.66 -31.92
C LEU A 866 -71.85 58.47 -32.81
N ARG A 867 -72.41 57.25 -32.86
CA ARG A 867 -73.69 56.96 -33.55
C ARG A 867 -74.87 57.74 -32.96
N ALA A 868 -74.86 58.00 -31.65
CA ALA A 868 -75.88 58.81 -30.99
C ALA A 868 -75.76 60.32 -31.30
N ILE A 869 -74.59 60.79 -31.75
CA ILE A 869 -74.31 62.21 -32.02
C ILE A 869 -74.49 62.55 -33.51
N ASN A 870 -74.01 61.70 -34.43
CA ASN A 870 -74.18 61.92 -35.88
C ASN A 870 -74.29 60.59 -36.67
N PRO A 871 -75.50 60.06 -36.87
CA PRO A 871 -75.68 58.72 -37.43
C PRO A 871 -75.31 58.60 -38.92
N GLU A 872 -75.40 59.67 -39.71
CA GLU A 872 -75.13 59.63 -41.16
C GLU A 872 -73.64 59.57 -41.50
N GLU A 873 -72.77 60.29 -40.76
CA GLU A 873 -71.32 60.27 -40.99
C GLU A 873 -70.68 58.94 -40.56
N VAL A 874 -71.17 58.33 -39.48
CA VAL A 874 -70.63 57.05 -38.98
C VAL A 874 -70.99 55.90 -39.94
N ALA A 875 -72.19 55.91 -40.53
CA ALA A 875 -72.58 54.92 -41.54
C ALA A 875 -71.70 54.98 -42.80
N LYS A 876 -71.24 56.18 -43.18
CA LYS A 876 -70.34 56.40 -44.32
C LYS A 876 -68.92 55.90 -44.03
N PHE A 877 -68.43 56.14 -42.81
CA PHE A 877 -67.13 55.64 -42.34
C PHE A 877 -67.09 54.10 -42.20
N GLU A 878 -68.21 53.49 -41.81
CA GLU A 878 -68.33 52.02 -41.73
C GLU A 878 -68.37 51.35 -43.11
N GLN A 879 -68.99 51.98 -44.11
CA GLN A 879 -68.94 51.48 -45.49
C GLN A 879 -67.52 51.51 -46.08
N GLU A 880 -66.70 52.53 -45.76
CA GLU A 880 -65.31 52.60 -46.21
C GLU A 880 -64.39 51.60 -45.51
N PHE A 881 -64.65 51.27 -44.23
CA PHE A 881 -63.85 50.28 -43.48
C PHE A 881 -64.15 48.82 -43.88
N THR A 882 -65.38 48.52 -44.30
CA THR A 882 -65.76 47.16 -44.75
C THR A 882 -65.12 46.77 -46.08
N LEU A 883 -64.54 47.73 -46.82
CA LEU A 883 -63.78 47.51 -48.05
C LEU A 883 -62.28 47.23 -47.79
N LEU A 884 -61.82 47.32 -46.54
CA LEU A 884 -60.41 47.19 -46.13
C LEU A 884 -60.14 46.00 -45.17
N GLU A 885 -61.17 45.28 -44.72
CA GLU A 885 -61.09 43.93 -44.11
C GLU A 885 -61.27 42.85 -45.19
#